data_AF-A0AAU4BE42-F1
#
_entry.id   AF-A0AAU4BE42-F1
#
_cell.length_a   1.000
_cell.length_b   1.000
_cell.length_c   1.000
_cell.angle_alpha   90.00
_cell.angle_beta   90.00
_cell.angle_gamma   90.00
#
_symmetry.space_group_name_H-M   'P 1'
#
loop_
_entity.id
_entity.type
_entity.pdbx_description
1 polymer ?
#
loop_
_entity_poly.entity_id
_entity_poly.type
_entity_poly.pdbx_seq_one_letter_code
_entity_poly.pdbx_strand_id
1 'polypeptide(L)'
;MSGEPGAVTAGRLHAETAALLDGFIRLLPDDDPARTSLERSLASLTAHSGDGPVATLHATRTALDRVTGGTVRSAASTGRALKDQETSLGKRLTGLRDERARLTAARERLPAADAVRDDLTRRAVHAVAAAERAGLSDIERLAREPLPGAGRSRGRRREHARMFASAYQARRYLTPHCAAVAADLEGHAHTALSALTADVRERFHRLLADEDALPRAGGLPPTRAEVASSIAFRWDVTAAVTKTLADAVSATIRPAEPTTALRDRIVLADRPIADLSLRGRRTYLVSRDALGTALGTSWRQAVQDLERAVTSQVGDLHKNVFADVLAKRDSAFNAHSRALAEETRSAETALREAAVRRHALDELVLRLGRLRANAATLTGARANGAGFPPVLRWALAPVPHDALKRQARSLRVAVVAPMSAGKSTLINALLGIDLLPTRHTAMSCVPTRVLLEAPGTPPALAVDGTTRDEFYALADRIRTSAEPDGRALRHIERHGHLSDLLRKVRGGERPDLTGTGGPGAVRAALTTMNDLVRLGLLLEPERPLPRALRDGVDVHVAGPDGATFPIEVIDTPGLDEAGMTGRFTAVVEDEVNRAHAVLAVLDFTRLGGVPDTEIAGLLERFVSEAGPEGLWVAVNRVDQRRRGDRDRAGVRGYVRRRFGLGAPWAADRVVETAAYKAEAALAHLRGTGRPEELLAIRYPGDWQERLPGAGPGDLDAIARRLVAGSGLPALRRTLLTPLLRDGGTLAGRVTVRRALRDTGTALRAPVRADLALGLALTEGLTG
;
A
#
# COMPACT_ATOMS: atom_id res chain seq x y z
N MET A 1 28.21 -45.47 49.80
CA MET A 1 26.94 -44.88 50.30
C MET A 1 25.85 -45.14 49.28
N SER A 2 25.03 -46.16 49.55
CA SER A 2 23.91 -46.63 48.75
C SER A 2 22.68 -45.74 48.97
N GLY A 3 22.43 -44.81 48.05
CA GLY A 3 21.14 -44.12 47.93
C GLY A 3 20.34 -44.75 46.80
N GLU A 4 19.16 -45.30 47.11
CA GLU A 4 18.27 -45.89 46.11
C GLU A 4 17.89 -44.88 45.00
N PRO A 5 18.09 -45.20 43.71
CA PRO A 5 17.65 -44.37 42.59
C PRO A 5 16.13 -44.07 42.59
N GLY A 6 15.33 -44.89 43.28
CA GLY A 6 13.88 -44.76 43.35
C GLY A 6 13.36 -43.59 44.20
N ALA A 7 14.03 -43.25 45.32
CA ALA A 7 13.58 -42.20 46.24
C ALA A 7 13.83 -40.78 45.69
N VAL A 8 14.98 -40.57 45.04
CA VAL A 8 15.33 -39.30 44.37
C VAL A 8 14.36 -38.99 43.21
N THR A 9 13.85 -40.03 42.56
CA THR A 9 13.00 -39.91 41.36
C THR A 9 11.52 -39.67 41.71
N ALA A 10 11.01 -40.25 42.80
CA ALA A 10 9.66 -39.99 43.30
C ALA A 10 9.52 -38.54 43.83
N GLY A 11 10.53 -38.03 44.54
CA GLY A 11 10.56 -36.63 44.99
C GLY A 11 10.57 -35.63 43.84
N ARG A 12 11.27 -35.94 42.74
CA ARG A 12 11.30 -35.11 41.53
C ARG A 12 9.96 -35.06 40.79
N LEU A 13 9.30 -36.20 40.62
CA LEU A 13 7.96 -36.28 40.02
C LEU A 13 6.92 -35.52 40.86
N HIS A 14 7.04 -35.59 42.19
CA HIS A 14 6.18 -34.89 43.13
C HIS A 14 6.37 -33.36 43.05
N ALA A 15 7.61 -32.89 43.01
CA ALA A 15 7.94 -31.47 42.83
C ALA A 15 7.48 -30.92 41.47
N GLU A 16 7.67 -31.68 40.38
CA GLU A 16 7.23 -31.29 39.04
C GLU A 16 5.69 -31.26 38.92
N THR A 17 4.99 -32.20 39.57
CA THR A 17 3.52 -32.22 39.63
C THR A 17 2.96 -31.06 40.44
N ALA A 18 3.59 -30.72 41.57
CA ALA A 18 3.23 -29.55 42.37
C ALA A 18 3.46 -28.23 41.61
N ALA A 19 4.58 -28.11 40.89
CA ALA A 19 4.88 -26.93 40.07
C ALA A 19 3.88 -26.74 38.91
N LEU A 20 3.46 -27.83 38.26
CA LEU A 20 2.44 -27.78 37.21
C LEU A 20 1.05 -27.39 37.76
N LEU A 21 0.70 -27.86 38.96
CA LEU A 21 -0.54 -27.51 39.64
C LEU A 21 -0.57 -26.03 40.08
N ASP A 22 0.53 -25.54 40.65
CA ASP A 22 0.69 -24.13 41.04
C ASP A 22 0.62 -23.20 39.82
N GLY A 23 1.28 -23.58 38.71
CA GLY A 23 1.17 -22.85 37.44
C GLY A 23 -0.26 -22.79 36.90
N PHE A 24 -1.05 -23.85 37.08
CA PHE A 24 -2.45 -23.87 36.65
C PHE A 24 -3.35 -22.96 37.50
N ILE A 25 -3.18 -22.99 38.83
CA ILE A 25 -3.93 -22.12 39.77
C ILE A 25 -3.75 -20.65 39.42
N ARG A 26 -2.54 -20.26 39.01
CA ARG A 26 -2.18 -18.86 38.66
C ARG A 26 -2.73 -18.40 37.30
N LEU A 27 -3.10 -19.32 36.42
CA LEU A 27 -3.71 -19.02 35.12
C LEU A 27 -5.24 -18.87 35.18
N LEU A 28 -5.85 -19.31 36.28
CA LEU A 28 -7.27 -19.16 36.50
C LEU A 28 -7.58 -17.78 37.10
N PRO A 29 -8.66 -17.10 36.64
CA PRO A 29 -9.19 -15.91 37.31
C PRO A 29 -9.36 -16.14 38.81
N ASP A 30 -9.17 -15.10 39.62
CA ASP A 30 -9.24 -15.20 41.09
C ASP A 30 -10.62 -15.71 41.57
N ASP A 31 -11.67 -15.51 40.77
CA ASP A 31 -13.05 -15.93 40.98
C ASP A 31 -13.42 -17.29 40.35
N ASP A 32 -12.48 -17.99 39.72
CA ASP A 32 -12.74 -19.29 39.08
C ASP A 32 -12.91 -20.41 40.14
N PRO A 33 -14.06 -21.11 40.19
CA PRO A 33 -14.33 -22.14 41.20
C PRO A 33 -13.38 -23.34 41.14
N ALA A 34 -12.68 -23.55 40.01
CA ALA A 34 -11.68 -24.59 39.90
C ALA A 34 -10.37 -24.23 40.62
N ARG A 35 -10.08 -22.94 40.81
CA ARG A 35 -8.88 -22.46 41.49
C ARG A 35 -8.84 -22.94 42.93
N THR A 36 -9.92 -22.73 43.69
CA THR A 36 -10.02 -23.17 45.09
C THR A 36 -9.96 -24.70 45.24
N SER A 37 -10.44 -25.44 44.24
CA SER A 37 -10.34 -26.92 44.24
C SER A 37 -8.91 -27.38 43.99
N LEU A 38 -8.13 -26.61 43.23
CA LEU A 38 -6.76 -26.96 42.85
C LEU A 38 -5.75 -26.50 43.88
N GLU A 39 -5.97 -25.36 44.51
CA GLU A 39 -5.22 -24.92 45.70
C GLU A 39 -5.31 -25.96 46.82
N ARG A 40 -6.52 -26.50 47.08
CA ARG A 40 -6.72 -27.62 48.03
C ARG A 40 -5.98 -28.88 47.62
N SER A 41 -5.91 -29.16 46.33
CA SER A 41 -5.24 -30.35 45.81
C SER A 41 -3.72 -30.22 45.84
N LEU A 42 -3.18 -29.03 45.55
CA LEU A 42 -1.77 -28.68 45.69
C LEU A 42 -1.33 -28.77 47.15
N ALA A 43 -2.14 -28.23 48.07
CA ALA A 43 -1.90 -28.34 49.51
C ALA A 43 -1.93 -29.79 50.02
N SER A 44 -2.85 -30.62 49.49
CA SER A 44 -2.87 -32.05 49.80
C SER A 44 -1.66 -32.81 49.24
N LEU A 45 -1.14 -32.39 48.08
CA LEU A 45 0.03 -33.00 47.47
C LEU A 45 1.27 -32.73 48.33
N THR A 46 1.51 -31.46 48.69
CA THR A 46 2.68 -31.03 49.47
C THR A 46 2.73 -31.61 50.90
N ALA A 47 1.58 -31.93 51.50
CA ALA A 47 1.48 -32.50 52.84
C ALA A 47 1.95 -33.97 52.97
N HIS A 48 1.98 -34.75 51.88
CA HIS A 48 2.27 -36.21 51.91
C HIS A 48 3.74 -36.57 51.60
N SER A 49 4.69 -35.65 51.80
CA SER A 49 6.11 -35.84 51.45
C SER A 49 6.91 -36.75 52.40
N GLY A 50 6.30 -37.30 53.46
CA GLY A 50 6.99 -38.03 54.54
C GLY A 50 6.86 -39.56 54.58
N ASP A 51 5.90 -40.17 53.88
CA ASP A 51 5.68 -41.62 53.93
C ASP A 51 6.39 -42.32 52.76
N GLY A 52 7.07 -43.45 53.05
CA GLY A 52 7.99 -44.14 52.15
C GLY A 52 7.50 -44.39 50.71
N PRO A 53 8.42 -44.64 49.76
CA PRO A 53 8.27 -44.39 48.31
C PRO A 53 7.11 -45.11 47.61
N VAL A 54 6.50 -46.12 48.21
CA VAL A 54 5.37 -46.90 47.65
C VAL A 54 4.02 -46.31 48.08
N ALA A 55 3.89 -45.85 49.33
CA ALA A 55 2.69 -45.17 49.83
C ALA A 55 2.52 -43.80 49.14
N THR A 56 3.64 -43.10 48.91
CA THR A 56 3.68 -41.82 48.17
C THR A 56 3.16 -41.98 46.74
N LEU A 57 3.48 -43.08 46.04
CA LEU A 57 3.06 -43.28 44.63
C LEU A 57 1.55 -43.54 44.48
N HIS A 58 0.95 -44.34 45.35
CA HIS A 58 -0.49 -44.65 45.29
C HIS A 58 -1.35 -43.45 45.74
N ALA A 59 -0.90 -42.71 46.75
CA ALA A 59 -1.50 -41.45 47.16
C ALA A 59 -1.35 -40.37 46.06
N THR A 60 -0.17 -40.26 45.45
CA THR A 60 0.10 -39.35 44.32
C THR A 60 -0.79 -39.69 43.13
N ARG A 61 -0.98 -40.98 42.77
CA ARG A 61 -1.91 -41.40 41.69
C ARG A 61 -3.35 -41.01 41.99
N THR A 62 -3.83 -41.27 43.20
CA THR A 62 -5.21 -40.97 43.60
C THR A 62 -5.47 -39.45 43.62
N ALA A 63 -4.47 -38.67 44.06
CA ALA A 63 -4.49 -37.22 43.98
C ALA A 63 -4.46 -36.74 42.52
N LEU A 64 -3.59 -37.30 41.68
CA LEU A 64 -3.47 -36.97 40.26
C LEU A 64 -4.76 -37.27 39.48
N ASP A 65 -5.43 -38.40 39.74
CA ASP A 65 -6.69 -38.77 39.06
C ASP A 65 -7.87 -37.85 39.47
N ARG A 66 -7.95 -37.46 40.75
CA ARG A 66 -8.96 -36.47 41.21
C ARG A 66 -8.69 -35.09 40.62
N VAL A 67 -7.43 -34.65 40.67
CA VAL A 67 -6.96 -33.36 40.14
C VAL A 67 -7.19 -33.28 38.63
N THR A 68 -6.68 -34.23 37.86
CA THR A 68 -6.80 -34.21 36.39
C THR A 68 -8.25 -34.32 35.94
N GLY A 69 -9.09 -35.12 36.61
CA GLY A 69 -10.51 -35.24 36.29
C GLY A 69 -11.30 -33.94 36.49
N GLY A 70 -11.09 -33.24 37.61
CA GLY A 70 -11.74 -31.95 37.89
C GLY A 70 -11.19 -30.81 37.01
N THR A 71 -9.88 -30.77 36.84
CA THR A 71 -9.16 -29.74 36.08
C THR A 71 -9.48 -29.78 34.59
N VAL A 72 -9.52 -30.98 33.99
CA VAL A 72 -9.86 -31.14 32.56
C VAL A 72 -11.30 -30.69 32.28
N ARG A 73 -12.24 -30.92 33.21
CA ARG A 73 -13.62 -30.45 33.06
C ARG A 73 -13.74 -28.92 33.15
N SER A 74 -13.03 -28.29 34.09
CA SER A 74 -13.01 -26.83 34.21
C SER A 74 -12.30 -26.17 33.01
N ALA A 75 -11.14 -26.70 32.61
CA ALA A 75 -10.43 -26.23 31.43
C ALA A 75 -11.26 -26.39 30.14
N ALA A 76 -12.08 -27.44 30.03
CA ALA A 76 -13.01 -27.59 28.92
C ALA A 76 -14.14 -26.54 28.94
N SER A 77 -14.65 -26.12 30.11
CA SER A 77 -15.63 -25.02 30.19
C SER A 77 -15.00 -23.67 29.87
N THR A 78 -13.83 -23.38 30.41
CA THR A 78 -13.11 -22.12 30.15
C THR A 78 -12.67 -22.02 28.70
N GLY A 79 -12.27 -23.14 28.08
CA GLY A 79 -11.95 -23.22 26.65
C GLY A 79 -13.16 -22.94 25.75
N ARG A 80 -14.37 -23.37 26.15
CA ARG A 80 -15.62 -23.01 25.45
C ARG A 80 -15.90 -21.51 25.55
N ALA A 81 -15.80 -20.94 26.76
CA ALA A 81 -16.02 -19.50 26.96
C ALA A 81 -15.04 -18.63 26.14
N LEU A 82 -13.76 -19.02 26.09
CA LEU A 82 -12.75 -18.33 25.28
C LEU A 82 -13.01 -18.47 23.77
N LYS A 83 -13.52 -19.62 23.32
CA LYS A 83 -13.93 -19.84 21.92
C LYS A 83 -15.13 -18.97 21.54
N ASP A 84 -16.10 -18.82 22.44
CA ASP A 84 -17.26 -17.95 22.24
C ASP A 84 -16.82 -16.47 22.18
N GLN A 85 -15.87 -16.08 23.03
CA GLN A 85 -15.23 -14.76 23.00
C GLN A 85 -14.46 -14.52 21.68
N GLU A 86 -13.67 -15.49 21.20
CA GLU A 86 -12.97 -15.43 19.91
C GLU A 86 -13.97 -15.24 18.75
N THR A 87 -15.09 -15.97 18.79
CA THR A 87 -16.15 -15.87 17.78
C THR A 87 -16.85 -14.50 17.81
N SER A 88 -17.13 -13.97 19.00
CA SER A 88 -17.72 -12.64 19.19
C SER A 88 -16.80 -11.52 18.68
N LEU A 89 -15.53 -11.55 19.05
CA LEU A 89 -14.51 -10.60 18.60
C LEU A 89 -14.29 -10.69 17.09
N GLY A 90 -14.30 -11.89 16.52
CA GLY A 90 -14.24 -12.10 15.07
C GLY A 90 -15.41 -11.45 14.33
N LYS A 91 -16.64 -11.61 14.82
CA LYS A 91 -17.83 -10.94 14.26
C LYS A 91 -17.71 -9.41 14.34
N ARG A 92 -17.27 -8.88 15.48
CA ARG A 92 -17.04 -7.43 15.64
C ARG A 92 -15.99 -6.91 14.67
N LEU A 93 -14.89 -7.63 14.47
CA LEU A 93 -13.83 -7.26 13.53
C LEU A 93 -14.32 -7.24 12.08
N THR A 94 -15.16 -8.20 11.68
CA THR A 94 -15.83 -8.17 10.37
C THR A 94 -16.73 -6.94 10.25
N GLY A 95 -17.54 -6.63 11.26
CA GLY A 95 -18.38 -5.42 11.27
C GLY A 95 -17.59 -4.12 11.10
N LEU A 96 -16.47 -3.98 11.82
CA LEU A 96 -15.57 -2.81 11.69
C LEU A 96 -14.92 -2.71 10.30
N ARG A 97 -14.60 -3.85 9.66
CA ARG A 97 -14.08 -3.88 8.29
C ARG A 97 -15.13 -3.48 7.26
N ASP A 98 -16.37 -3.95 7.44
CA ASP A 98 -17.49 -3.56 6.58
C ASP A 98 -17.80 -2.06 6.71
N GLU A 99 -17.77 -1.53 7.93
CA GLU A 99 -17.94 -0.10 8.20
C GLU A 99 -16.81 0.73 7.56
N ARG A 100 -15.57 0.25 7.62
CA ARG A 100 -14.43 0.89 6.94
C ARG A 100 -14.62 0.90 5.42
N ALA A 101 -15.06 -0.22 4.84
CA ALA A 101 -15.32 -0.32 3.41
C ALA A 101 -16.44 0.64 2.98
N ARG A 102 -17.52 0.76 3.77
CA ARG A 102 -18.59 1.75 3.54
C ARG A 102 -18.07 3.18 3.59
N LEU A 103 -17.21 3.50 4.57
CA LEU A 103 -16.60 4.82 4.69
C LEU A 103 -15.72 5.16 3.48
N THR A 104 -14.90 4.21 3.02
CA THR A 104 -14.06 4.38 1.83
C THR A 104 -14.90 4.60 0.57
N ALA A 105 -15.93 3.78 0.36
CA ALA A 105 -16.85 3.93 -0.77
C ALA A 105 -17.61 5.28 -0.73
N ALA A 106 -17.97 5.77 0.46
CA ALA A 106 -18.58 7.09 0.62
C ALA A 106 -17.59 8.21 0.27
N ARG A 107 -16.31 8.08 0.64
CA ARG A 107 -15.25 9.05 0.29
C ARG A 107 -15.01 9.11 -1.22
N GLU A 108 -15.02 7.98 -1.91
CA GLU A 108 -14.83 7.91 -3.37
C GLU A 108 -15.96 8.58 -4.17
N ARG A 109 -17.17 8.66 -3.59
CA ARG A 109 -18.32 9.34 -4.20
C ARG A 109 -18.25 10.86 -4.07
N LEU A 110 -17.38 11.40 -3.21
CA LEU A 110 -17.22 12.85 -3.09
C LEU A 110 -16.43 13.39 -4.29
N PRO A 111 -17.04 14.25 -5.13
CA PRO A 111 -16.31 14.90 -6.19
C PRO A 111 -15.26 15.84 -5.61
N ALA A 112 -14.11 15.92 -6.29
CA ALA A 112 -13.10 16.92 -5.96
C ALA A 112 -13.70 18.33 -6.06
N ALA A 113 -13.27 19.23 -5.16
CA ALA A 113 -13.79 20.59 -5.10
C ALA A 113 -13.64 21.33 -6.45
N ASP A 114 -12.49 21.16 -7.11
CA ASP A 114 -12.24 21.73 -8.43
C ASP A 114 -13.17 21.13 -9.51
N ALA A 115 -13.50 19.84 -9.43
CA ALA A 115 -14.41 19.21 -10.39
C ALA A 115 -15.82 19.80 -10.31
N VAL A 116 -16.29 20.15 -9.09
CA VAL A 116 -17.57 20.86 -8.89
C VAL A 116 -17.50 22.26 -9.48
N ARG A 117 -16.42 23.01 -9.23
CA ARG A 117 -16.22 24.35 -9.82
C ARG A 117 -16.28 24.28 -11.34
N ASP A 118 -15.52 23.38 -11.94
CA ASP A 118 -15.39 23.28 -13.39
C ASP A 118 -16.73 22.88 -14.04
N ASP A 119 -17.52 22.01 -13.40
CA ASP A 119 -18.88 21.69 -13.85
C ASP A 119 -19.82 22.89 -13.82
N LEU A 120 -19.81 23.65 -12.71
CA LEU A 120 -20.63 24.85 -12.56
C LEU A 120 -20.22 25.93 -13.56
N THR A 121 -18.92 26.14 -13.79
CA THR A 121 -18.40 27.08 -14.79
C THR A 121 -18.86 26.70 -16.19
N ARG A 122 -18.74 25.43 -16.59
CA ARG A 122 -19.23 24.97 -17.91
C ARG A 122 -20.72 25.23 -18.09
N ARG A 123 -21.53 24.99 -17.06
CA ARG A 123 -22.98 25.21 -17.09
C ARG A 123 -23.36 26.68 -17.16
N ALA A 124 -22.64 27.52 -16.42
CA ALA A 124 -22.78 28.97 -16.49
C ALA A 124 -22.54 29.48 -17.91
N VAL A 125 -21.44 29.06 -18.53
CA VAL A 125 -21.11 29.41 -19.93
C VAL A 125 -22.22 28.94 -20.87
N HIS A 126 -22.74 27.72 -20.70
CA HIS A 126 -23.86 27.21 -21.51
C HIS A 126 -25.15 28.03 -21.37
N ALA A 127 -25.50 28.44 -20.14
CA ALA A 127 -26.68 29.27 -19.88
C ALA A 127 -26.55 30.66 -20.51
N VAL A 128 -25.37 31.27 -20.40
CA VAL A 128 -25.07 32.58 -21.01
C VAL A 128 -25.11 32.49 -22.54
N ALA A 129 -24.54 31.44 -23.13
CA ALA A 129 -24.60 31.20 -24.57
C ALA A 129 -26.03 30.97 -25.08
N ALA A 130 -26.93 30.41 -24.25
CA ALA A 130 -28.34 30.28 -24.61
C ALA A 130 -29.06 31.64 -24.66
N ALA A 131 -28.79 32.51 -23.69
CA ALA A 131 -29.30 33.89 -23.68
C ALA A 131 -28.77 34.69 -24.88
N GLU A 132 -27.49 34.52 -25.24
CA GLU A 132 -26.91 35.16 -26.43
C GLU A 132 -27.69 34.83 -27.71
N ARG A 133 -27.91 33.52 -27.96
CA ARG A 133 -28.64 33.04 -29.14
C ARG A 133 -30.07 33.57 -29.20
N ALA A 134 -30.77 33.55 -28.06
CA ALA A 134 -32.14 34.06 -27.99
C ALA A 134 -32.20 35.56 -28.27
N GLY A 135 -31.30 36.34 -27.66
CA GLY A 135 -31.25 37.79 -27.87
C GLY A 135 -30.85 38.20 -29.29
N LEU A 136 -29.91 37.48 -29.91
CA LEU A 136 -29.57 37.70 -31.32
C LEU A 136 -30.77 37.43 -32.25
N SER A 137 -31.56 36.39 -31.96
CA SER A 137 -32.78 36.10 -32.71
C SER A 137 -33.81 37.24 -32.63
N ASP A 138 -33.99 37.85 -31.45
CA ASP A 138 -34.90 39.00 -31.29
C ASP A 138 -34.36 40.28 -31.95
N ILE A 139 -33.05 40.51 -31.91
CA ILE A 139 -32.41 41.62 -32.63
C ILE A 139 -32.57 41.45 -34.14
N GLU A 140 -32.44 40.23 -34.66
CA GLU A 140 -32.69 39.93 -36.07
C GLU A 140 -34.16 40.09 -36.47
N ARG A 141 -35.10 39.81 -35.55
CA ARG A 141 -36.53 40.07 -35.77
C ARG A 141 -36.79 41.57 -35.88
N LEU A 142 -36.26 42.37 -34.96
CA LEU A 142 -36.34 43.83 -35.02
C LEU A 142 -35.72 44.37 -36.32
N ALA A 143 -34.56 43.85 -36.72
CA ALA A 143 -33.90 44.25 -37.97
C ALA A 143 -34.71 43.91 -39.23
N ARG A 144 -35.76 43.07 -39.14
CA ARG A 144 -36.67 42.76 -40.24
C ARG A 144 -37.94 43.62 -40.22
N GLU A 145 -38.34 44.15 -39.07
CA GLU A 145 -39.52 45.00 -38.92
C GLU A 145 -39.30 46.41 -39.55
N PRO A 146 -40.35 47.01 -40.13
CA PRO A 146 -40.28 48.37 -40.66
C PRO A 146 -40.21 49.42 -39.53
N LEU A 147 -39.44 50.48 -39.73
CA LEU A 147 -39.33 51.58 -38.77
C LEU A 147 -40.70 52.30 -38.59
N PRO A 148 -41.15 52.59 -37.35
CA PRO A 148 -42.48 53.14 -37.09
C PRO A 148 -42.81 54.45 -37.84
N GLY A 149 -43.89 54.48 -38.60
CA GLY A 149 -44.30 55.67 -39.37
C GLY A 149 -43.50 55.87 -40.67
N ALA A 150 -42.85 54.83 -41.19
CA ALA A 150 -42.51 54.75 -42.61
C ALA A 150 -43.80 54.49 -43.40
N GLY A 151 -44.16 55.40 -44.31
CA GLY A 151 -45.40 55.30 -45.07
C GLY A 151 -45.34 54.15 -46.08
N ARG A 152 -46.40 53.31 -46.12
CA ARG A 152 -46.58 52.24 -47.11
C ARG A 152 -46.60 52.81 -48.54
N SER A 153 -45.44 53.06 -49.13
CA SER A 153 -45.34 53.43 -50.54
C SER A 153 -45.36 52.17 -51.39
N ARG A 154 -46.16 52.18 -52.48
CA ARG A 154 -46.26 51.09 -53.45
C ARG A 154 -44.94 50.96 -54.22
N GLY A 155 -43.97 50.25 -53.63
CA GLY A 155 -42.70 49.92 -54.26
C GLY A 155 -41.81 49.15 -53.29
N ARG A 156 -41.49 47.89 -53.62
CA ARG A 156 -40.78 46.91 -52.77
C ARG A 156 -39.35 47.28 -52.31
N ARG A 157 -38.89 48.52 -52.50
CA ARG A 157 -37.56 48.96 -52.07
C ARG A 157 -37.67 50.39 -51.55
N ARG A 158 -37.53 50.59 -50.24
CA ARG A 158 -36.98 51.79 -49.55
C ARG A 158 -37.66 52.11 -48.20
N GLU A 159 -37.47 51.25 -47.20
CA GLU A 159 -37.65 51.64 -45.78
C GLU A 159 -36.43 51.23 -44.95
N HIS A 160 -35.22 51.29 -45.54
CA HIS A 160 -33.98 50.87 -44.86
C HIS A 160 -33.36 51.97 -44.00
N ALA A 161 -33.73 53.24 -44.18
CA ALA A 161 -33.13 54.35 -43.45
C ALA A 161 -34.05 55.57 -43.32
N ARG A 162 -33.88 56.35 -42.25
CA ARG A 162 -34.62 57.58 -41.95
C ARG A 162 -33.66 58.72 -41.58
N MET A 163 -33.96 59.93 -42.05
CA MET A 163 -33.16 61.13 -41.77
C MET A 163 -33.80 62.01 -40.70
N PHE A 164 -32.97 62.66 -39.88
CA PHE A 164 -33.37 63.56 -38.81
C PHE A 164 -32.61 64.88 -38.88
N ALA A 165 -33.25 65.97 -38.44
CA ALA A 165 -32.63 67.30 -38.44
C ALA A 165 -31.62 67.50 -37.28
N SER A 166 -31.60 66.60 -36.30
CA SER A 166 -30.61 66.57 -35.22
C SER A 166 -30.43 65.15 -34.67
N ALA A 167 -29.28 64.89 -34.06
CA ALA A 167 -29.02 63.65 -33.32
C ALA A 167 -30.01 63.44 -32.17
N TYR A 168 -30.47 64.52 -31.53
CA TYR A 168 -31.49 64.45 -30.47
C TYR A 168 -32.82 63.88 -30.97
N GLN A 169 -33.30 64.35 -32.13
CA GLN A 169 -34.52 63.82 -32.75
C GLN A 169 -34.37 62.34 -33.15
N ALA A 170 -33.21 61.97 -33.72
CA ALA A 170 -32.92 60.57 -34.06
C ALA A 170 -32.94 59.67 -32.81
N ARG A 171 -32.33 60.14 -31.70
CA ARG A 171 -32.30 59.42 -30.42
C ARG A 171 -33.71 59.28 -29.84
N ARG A 172 -34.47 60.37 -29.75
CA ARG A 172 -35.85 60.37 -29.24
C ARG A 172 -36.77 59.44 -30.04
N TYR A 173 -36.51 59.28 -31.33
CA TYR A 173 -37.24 58.35 -32.19
C TYR A 173 -36.84 56.88 -31.97
N LEU A 174 -35.54 56.59 -31.83
CA LEU A 174 -35.04 55.22 -31.66
C LEU A 174 -35.30 54.64 -30.26
N THR A 175 -35.27 55.47 -29.22
CA THR A 175 -35.37 55.01 -27.83
C THR A 175 -36.63 54.18 -27.55
N PRO A 176 -37.86 54.60 -27.92
CA PRO A 176 -39.06 53.79 -27.70
C PRO A 176 -39.07 52.50 -28.53
N HIS A 177 -38.47 52.51 -29.71
CA HIS A 177 -38.44 51.35 -30.61
C HIS A 177 -37.48 50.27 -30.11
N CYS A 178 -36.41 50.66 -29.43
CA CYS A 178 -35.46 49.74 -28.82
C CYS A 178 -35.93 49.24 -27.43
N ALA A 179 -36.92 49.90 -26.82
CA ALA A 179 -37.39 49.55 -25.47
C ALA A 179 -38.08 48.18 -25.40
N ALA A 180 -38.78 47.74 -26.47
CA ALA A 180 -39.38 46.41 -26.51
C ALA A 180 -38.31 45.30 -26.55
N VAL A 181 -37.28 45.50 -27.38
CA VAL A 181 -36.13 44.58 -27.45
C VAL A 181 -35.34 44.59 -26.14
N ALA A 182 -35.27 45.73 -25.45
CA ALA A 182 -34.72 45.80 -24.10
C ALA A 182 -35.37 44.80 -23.16
N ALA A 183 -36.70 44.83 -23.09
CA ALA A 183 -37.47 43.96 -22.21
C ALA A 183 -37.28 42.48 -22.57
N ASP A 184 -37.24 42.14 -23.87
CA ASP A 184 -37.00 40.78 -24.35
C ASP A 184 -35.58 40.31 -23.95
N LEU A 185 -34.55 41.14 -24.18
CA LEU A 185 -33.16 40.84 -23.80
C LEU A 185 -32.98 40.68 -22.28
N GLU A 186 -33.61 41.54 -21.49
CA GLU A 186 -33.64 41.41 -20.02
C GLU A 186 -34.31 40.10 -19.60
N GLY A 187 -35.43 39.74 -20.23
CA GLY A 187 -36.15 38.49 -19.97
C GLY A 187 -35.31 37.25 -20.23
N HIS A 188 -34.57 37.21 -21.34
CA HIS A 188 -33.67 36.09 -21.67
C HIS A 188 -32.52 35.94 -20.67
N ALA A 189 -31.88 37.05 -20.30
CA ALA A 189 -30.80 37.05 -19.32
C ALA A 189 -31.30 36.65 -17.92
N HIS A 190 -32.47 37.14 -17.49
CA HIS A 190 -33.07 36.79 -16.21
C HIS A 190 -33.46 35.30 -16.14
N THR A 191 -34.03 34.77 -17.23
CA THR A 191 -34.39 33.35 -17.34
C THR A 191 -33.16 32.45 -17.24
N ALA A 192 -32.08 32.79 -17.96
CA ALA A 192 -30.83 32.03 -17.92
C ALA A 192 -30.18 32.04 -16.52
N LEU A 193 -30.13 33.20 -15.87
CA LEU A 193 -29.59 33.33 -14.51
C LEU A 193 -30.43 32.60 -13.46
N SER A 194 -31.76 32.62 -13.61
CA SER A 194 -32.67 31.90 -12.71
C SER A 194 -32.51 30.39 -12.85
N ALA A 195 -32.41 29.88 -14.08
CA ALA A 195 -32.18 28.46 -14.34
C ALA A 195 -30.82 27.99 -13.79
N LEU A 196 -29.76 28.79 -13.97
CA LEU A 196 -28.44 28.50 -13.41
C LEU A 196 -28.48 28.48 -11.87
N THR A 197 -29.16 29.45 -11.26
CA THR A 197 -29.30 29.52 -9.79
C THR A 197 -30.04 28.30 -9.25
N ALA A 198 -31.08 27.82 -9.94
CA ALA A 198 -31.82 26.63 -9.56
C ALA A 198 -30.97 25.35 -9.65
N ASP A 199 -30.23 25.14 -10.76
CA ASP A 199 -29.35 23.97 -10.94
C ASP A 199 -28.22 23.95 -9.89
N VAL A 200 -27.60 25.11 -9.62
CA VAL A 200 -26.57 25.25 -8.57
C VAL A 200 -27.12 24.87 -7.20
N ARG A 201 -28.33 25.38 -6.84
CA ARG A 201 -28.98 25.04 -5.57
C ARG A 201 -29.30 23.56 -5.47
N GLU A 202 -29.86 22.95 -6.51
CA GLU A 202 -30.22 21.54 -6.51
C GLU A 202 -28.99 20.64 -6.33
N ARG A 203 -27.88 20.93 -7.03
CA ARG A 203 -26.63 20.18 -6.89
C ARG A 203 -26.01 20.33 -5.52
N PHE A 204 -26.04 21.55 -4.97
CA PHE A 204 -25.58 21.79 -3.61
C PHE A 204 -26.43 21.01 -2.59
N HIS A 205 -27.76 20.99 -2.78
CA HIS A 205 -28.65 20.17 -1.96
C HIS A 205 -28.35 18.68 -2.10
N ARG A 206 -28.05 18.16 -3.29
CA ARG A 206 -27.63 16.76 -3.47
C ARG A 206 -26.30 16.46 -2.78
N LEU A 207 -25.33 17.36 -2.84
CA LEU A 207 -24.07 17.26 -2.10
C LEU A 207 -24.31 17.19 -0.58
N LEU A 208 -25.26 17.96 -0.06
CA LEU A 208 -25.63 17.94 1.37
C LEU A 208 -26.57 16.79 1.76
N ALA A 209 -27.42 16.29 0.86
CA ALA A 209 -28.43 15.28 1.16
C ALA A 209 -27.83 13.88 1.43
N ASP A 210 -26.57 13.65 1.07
CA ASP A 210 -25.79 12.46 1.47
C ASP A 210 -25.33 12.56 2.95
N GLU A 211 -26.20 13.09 3.81
CA GLU A 211 -26.03 13.28 5.26
C GLU A 211 -26.16 11.96 6.03
N ASP A 212 -26.97 11.02 5.54
CA ASP A 212 -27.20 9.72 6.17
C ASP A 212 -25.99 8.76 6.08
N ALA A 213 -25.00 9.09 5.24
CA ALA A 213 -23.78 8.30 5.06
C ALA A 213 -22.64 8.68 6.02
N LEU A 214 -22.80 9.73 6.85
CA LEU A 214 -21.74 10.25 7.70
C LEU A 214 -22.08 10.11 9.19
N PRO A 215 -21.13 9.64 10.02
CA PRO A 215 -21.31 9.67 11.47
C PRO A 215 -21.36 11.14 11.93
N ARG A 216 -22.29 11.43 12.85
CA ARG A 216 -22.48 12.75 13.47
C ARG A 216 -21.22 13.16 14.25
N ALA A 217 -20.20 13.64 13.57
CA ALA A 217 -19.07 14.31 14.20
C ALA A 217 -19.52 15.71 14.64
N GLY A 218 -19.20 16.09 15.88
CA GLY A 218 -19.71 17.26 16.60
C GLY A 218 -19.26 18.62 16.06
N GLY A 219 -19.69 18.95 14.85
CA GLY A 219 -19.64 20.26 14.24
C GLY A 219 -20.67 20.26 13.13
N LEU A 220 -21.86 20.79 13.42
CA LEU A 220 -22.94 20.84 12.44
C LEU A 220 -22.41 21.50 11.15
N PRO A 221 -22.57 20.88 9.97
CA PRO A 221 -22.34 21.58 8.71
C PRO A 221 -23.23 22.83 8.67
N PRO A 222 -22.82 23.89 7.94
CA PRO A 222 -23.64 25.09 7.79
C PRO A 222 -25.06 24.70 7.39
N THR A 223 -26.04 25.27 8.07
CA THR A 223 -27.45 24.89 7.88
C THR A 223 -27.88 25.17 6.44
N ARG A 224 -28.85 24.39 5.92
CA ARG A 224 -29.45 24.64 4.58
C ARG A 224 -29.86 26.11 4.38
N ALA A 225 -30.22 26.82 5.46
CA ALA A 225 -30.59 28.23 5.44
C ALA A 225 -29.42 29.18 5.17
N GLU A 226 -28.25 28.97 5.81
CA GLU A 226 -27.05 29.82 5.65
C GLU A 226 -26.47 29.78 4.24
N VAL A 227 -26.61 28.63 3.56
CA VAL A 227 -26.10 28.49 2.20
C VAL A 227 -27.09 28.99 1.15
N ALA A 228 -28.40 28.86 1.40
CA ALA A 228 -29.43 29.37 0.50
C ALA A 228 -29.35 30.90 0.31
N SER A 229 -28.92 31.65 1.34
CA SER A 229 -28.69 33.10 1.25
C SER A 229 -27.42 33.50 0.49
N SER A 230 -26.45 32.60 0.37
CA SER A 230 -25.15 32.84 -0.27
C SER A 230 -25.14 32.51 -1.77
N ILE A 231 -26.09 31.70 -2.24
CA ILE A 231 -26.26 31.34 -3.65
C ILE A 231 -27.31 32.26 -4.28
N ALA A 232 -26.90 33.48 -4.63
CA ALA A 232 -27.66 34.38 -5.48
C ALA A 232 -26.71 35.09 -6.44
N PHE A 233 -26.78 34.76 -7.72
CA PHE A 233 -26.04 35.47 -8.75
C PHE A 233 -26.63 36.88 -8.87
N ARG A 234 -25.86 37.89 -8.46
CA ARG A 234 -26.29 39.29 -8.52
C ARG A 234 -25.64 39.92 -9.74
N TRP A 235 -26.44 40.12 -10.78
CA TRP A 235 -26.07 40.95 -11.92
C TRP A 235 -27.20 41.92 -12.19
N ASP A 236 -26.87 43.20 -12.33
CA ASP A 236 -27.83 44.22 -12.71
C ASP A 236 -28.08 44.15 -14.22
N VAL A 237 -28.91 43.17 -14.60
CA VAL A 237 -29.31 42.89 -15.99
C VAL A 237 -29.85 44.16 -16.62
N THR A 238 -30.67 44.91 -15.88
CA THR A 238 -31.32 46.13 -16.36
C THR A 238 -30.30 47.22 -16.69
N ALA A 239 -29.31 47.46 -15.80
CA ALA A 239 -28.25 48.43 -16.09
C ALA A 239 -27.41 48.03 -17.31
N ALA A 240 -27.08 46.74 -17.44
CA ALA A 240 -26.30 46.23 -18.56
C ALA A 240 -27.04 46.36 -19.90
N VAL A 241 -28.32 45.94 -19.96
CA VAL A 241 -29.14 46.07 -21.16
C VAL A 241 -29.39 47.54 -21.51
N THR A 242 -29.67 48.38 -20.52
CA THR A 242 -29.83 49.83 -20.73
C THR A 242 -28.58 50.45 -21.36
N LYS A 243 -27.38 50.06 -20.89
CA LYS A 243 -26.10 50.50 -21.46
C LYS A 243 -25.92 49.99 -22.90
N THR A 244 -26.16 48.70 -23.15
CA THR A 244 -26.11 48.09 -24.48
C THR A 244 -26.94 48.87 -25.50
N LEU A 245 -28.14 49.28 -25.11
CA LEU A 245 -29.05 50.03 -25.96
C LEU A 245 -28.59 51.47 -26.16
N ALA A 246 -28.12 52.14 -25.11
CA ALA A 246 -27.58 53.48 -25.22
C ALA A 246 -26.38 53.54 -26.17
N ASP A 247 -25.49 52.54 -26.10
CA ASP A 247 -24.33 52.40 -26.97
C ASP A 247 -24.73 52.11 -28.42
N ALA A 248 -25.65 51.15 -28.62
CA ALA A 248 -26.14 50.80 -29.96
C ALA A 248 -26.87 51.96 -30.65
N VAL A 249 -27.75 52.67 -29.93
CA VAL A 249 -28.44 53.86 -30.46
C VAL A 249 -27.44 54.95 -30.84
N SER A 250 -26.43 55.17 -30.00
CA SER A 250 -25.40 56.19 -30.27
C SER A 250 -24.52 55.82 -31.48
N ALA A 251 -24.18 54.54 -31.65
CA ALA A 251 -23.39 54.04 -32.77
C ALA A 251 -24.16 54.04 -34.12
N THR A 252 -25.49 54.00 -34.06
CA THR A 252 -26.37 54.00 -35.23
C THR A 252 -26.59 55.39 -35.81
N ILE A 253 -26.57 56.44 -34.97
CA ILE A 253 -26.81 57.82 -35.39
C ILE A 253 -25.53 58.38 -36.04
N ARG A 254 -25.52 58.51 -37.36
CA ARG A 254 -24.37 59.05 -38.11
C ARG A 254 -24.71 60.36 -38.81
N PRO A 255 -23.77 61.33 -38.91
CA PRO A 255 -23.96 62.48 -39.78
C PRO A 255 -24.15 61.99 -41.22
N ALA A 256 -25.17 62.49 -41.91
CA ALA A 256 -25.38 62.16 -43.31
C ALA A 256 -24.37 62.93 -44.17
N GLU A 257 -23.54 62.23 -44.93
CA GLU A 257 -22.73 62.88 -45.96
C GLU A 257 -23.61 63.30 -47.14
N PRO A 258 -23.40 64.51 -47.71
CA PRO A 258 -24.25 65.06 -48.77
C PRO A 258 -24.36 64.14 -50.01
N THR A 259 -23.31 63.39 -50.30
CA THR A 259 -23.19 62.48 -51.46
C THR A 259 -23.96 61.17 -51.26
N THR A 260 -24.07 60.66 -50.03
CA THR A 260 -24.77 59.41 -49.71
C THR A 260 -26.29 59.59 -49.70
N ALA A 261 -26.79 60.73 -49.22
CA ALA A 261 -28.22 61.05 -49.19
C ALA A 261 -28.84 61.19 -50.61
N LEU A 262 -28.05 61.65 -51.59
CA LEU A 262 -28.45 61.79 -52.99
C LEU A 262 -28.45 60.47 -53.77
N ARG A 263 -27.51 59.56 -53.49
CA ARG A 263 -27.42 58.24 -54.15
C ARG A 263 -28.57 57.30 -53.81
N ASP A 264 -29.03 57.33 -52.56
CA ASP A 264 -29.98 56.33 -52.05
C ASP A 264 -31.46 56.75 -52.14
N ARG A 265 -31.77 57.96 -52.66
CA ARG A 265 -33.14 58.52 -52.76
C ARG A 265 -33.92 58.34 -51.45
N ILE A 266 -33.29 58.69 -50.34
CA ILE A 266 -33.82 58.52 -48.98
C ILE A 266 -34.93 59.55 -48.75
N VAL A 267 -36.12 59.09 -48.36
CA VAL A 267 -37.28 59.93 -48.10
C VAL A 267 -37.04 60.71 -46.81
N LEU A 268 -36.98 62.04 -46.90
CA LEU A 268 -37.19 62.90 -45.74
C LEU A 268 -38.67 62.82 -45.37
N ALA A 269 -38.93 62.54 -44.09
CA ALA A 269 -40.28 62.54 -43.55
C ALA A 269 -41.00 63.84 -43.95
N ASP A 270 -42.00 63.69 -44.81
CA ASP A 270 -43.05 64.67 -45.12
C ASP A 270 -42.68 65.97 -45.87
N ARG A 271 -41.52 66.07 -46.52
CA ARG A 271 -41.28 67.15 -47.51
C ARG A 271 -40.49 66.71 -48.76
N PRO A 272 -40.82 67.25 -49.96
CA PRO A 272 -40.04 67.00 -51.17
C PRO A 272 -38.61 67.56 -51.03
N ILE A 273 -37.64 66.78 -51.51
CA ILE A 273 -36.18 67.04 -51.47
C ILE A 273 -35.78 68.41 -52.06
N ALA A 274 -36.66 69.03 -52.86
CA ALA A 274 -36.41 70.29 -53.55
C ALA A 274 -36.26 71.53 -52.63
N ASP A 275 -36.64 71.45 -51.35
CA ASP A 275 -36.66 72.61 -50.43
C ASP A 275 -35.45 72.69 -49.49
N LEU A 276 -34.47 71.79 -49.65
CA LEU A 276 -33.29 71.72 -48.79
C LEU A 276 -32.09 72.40 -49.46
N SER A 277 -32.00 73.71 -49.27
CA SER A 277 -30.72 74.41 -49.31
C SER A 277 -29.84 73.93 -48.14
N LEU A 278 -29.18 72.78 -48.30
CA LEU A 278 -28.23 72.17 -47.35
C LEU A 278 -26.91 72.96 -47.24
N ARG A 279 -26.97 74.29 -47.20
CA ARG A 279 -25.82 75.12 -46.85
C ARG A 279 -25.78 75.27 -45.33
N GLY A 280 -25.12 74.33 -44.65
CA GLY A 280 -24.63 74.51 -43.28
C GLY A 280 -25.33 73.75 -42.15
N ARG A 281 -26.40 72.98 -42.39
CA ARG A 281 -27.06 72.18 -41.33
C ARG A 281 -26.69 70.69 -41.41
N ARG A 282 -26.11 70.14 -40.33
CA ARG A 282 -25.80 68.71 -40.20
C ARG A 282 -27.10 67.91 -40.06
N THR A 283 -27.38 67.02 -41.00
CA THR A 283 -28.48 66.04 -40.90
C THR A 283 -27.93 64.69 -40.43
N TYR A 284 -28.77 63.85 -39.83
CA TYR A 284 -28.37 62.56 -39.28
C TYR A 284 -29.16 61.43 -39.91
N LEU A 285 -28.48 60.35 -40.27
CA LEU A 285 -29.05 59.15 -40.87
C LEU A 285 -29.10 58.02 -39.83
N VAL A 286 -30.22 57.32 -39.79
CA VAL A 286 -30.41 56.07 -39.05
C VAL A 286 -30.79 55.00 -40.06
N SER A 287 -29.98 53.94 -40.20
CA SER A 287 -30.35 52.78 -41.01
C SER A 287 -30.70 51.59 -40.14
N ARG A 288 -31.64 50.77 -40.61
CA ARG A 288 -32.11 49.56 -39.94
C ARG A 288 -30.99 48.52 -39.82
N ASP A 289 -30.22 48.35 -40.89
CA ASP A 289 -29.13 47.38 -40.92
C ASP A 289 -27.98 47.81 -40.00
N ALA A 290 -27.72 49.12 -39.88
CA ALA A 290 -26.77 49.66 -38.91
C ALA A 290 -27.28 49.49 -37.47
N LEU A 291 -28.57 49.67 -37.22
CA LEU A 291 -29.18 49.45 -35.90
C LEU A 291 -29.08 47.98 -35.47
N GLY A 292 -29.44 47.03 -36.33
CA GLY A 292 -29.32 45.60 -36.06
C GLY A 292 -27.88 45.18 -35.81
N THR A 293 -26.93 45.69 -36.60
CA THR A 293 -25.50 45.41 -36.42
C THR A 293 -24.96 45.98 -35.10
N ALA A 294 -25.34 47.22 -34.77
CA ALA A 294 -24.92 47.88 -33.53
C ALA A 294 -25.49 47.15 -32.30
N LEU A 295 -26.79 46.83 -32.31
CA LEU A 295 -27.45 46.06 -31.25
C LEU A 295 -26.81 44.68 -31.07
N GLY A 296 -26.60 43.95 -32.17
CA GLY A 296 -25.98 42.62 -32.12
C GLY A 296 -24.54 42.64 -31.61
N THR A 297 -23.79 43.72 -31.85
CA THR A 297 -22.42 43.88 -31.34
C THR A 297 -22.44 44.23 -29.85
N SER A 298 -23.24 45.21 -29.45
CA SER A 298 -23.36 45.62 -28.04
C SER A 298 -23.98 44.53 -27.16
N TRP A 299 -24.87 43.69 -27.70
CA TRP A 299 -25.42 42.54 -27.00
C TRP A 299 -24.37 41.47 -26.73
N ARG A 300 -23.58 41.10 -27.75
CA ARG A 300 -22.47 40.16 -27.59
C ARG A 300 -21.46 40.62 -26.54
N GLN A 301 -21.16 41.93 -26.52
CA GLN A 301 -20.28 42.50 -25.49
C GLN A 301 -20.89 42.37 -24.08
N ALA A 302 -22.17 42.65 -23.91
CA ALA A 302 -22.84 42.51 -22.61
C ALA A 302 -22.94 41.06 -22.15
N VAL A 303 -23.15 40.11 -23.07
CA VAL A 303 -23.11 38.66 -22.79
C VAL A 303 -21.71 38.23 -22.34
N GLN A 304 -20.65 38.74 -22.98
CA GLN A 304 -19.27 38.45 -22.53
C GLN A 304 -18.95 39.05 -21.15
N ASP A 305 -19.47 40.25 -20.86
CA ASP A 305 -19.37 40.86 -19.53
C ASP A 305 -20.13 40.01 -18.49
N LEU A 306 -21.30 39.50 -18.85
CA LEU A 306 -22.10 38.58 -18.04
C LEU A 306 -21.35 37.27 -17.78
N GLU A 307 -20.78 36.64 -18.81
CA GLU A 307 -20.02 35.41 -18.68
C GLU A 307 -18.85 35.56 -17.69
N ARG A 308 -18.11 36.66 -17.81
CA ARG A 308 -17.01 36.99 -16.89
C ARG A 308 -17.51 37.19 -15.46
N ALA A 309 -18.60 37.93 -15.28
CA ALA A 309 -19.18 38.19 -13.96
C ALA A 309 -19.68 36.88 -13.29
N VAL A 310 -20.41 36.05 -14.02
CA VAL A 310 -20.93 34.77 -13.51
C VAL A 310 -19.78 33.81 -13.21
N THR A 311 -18.77 33.71 -14.08
CA THR A 311 -17.60 32.86 -13.85
C THR A 311 -16.83 33.29 -12.60
N SER A 312 -16.67 34.61 -12.39
CA SER A 312 -16.08 35.14 -11.16
C SER A 312 -16.90 34.77 -9.93
N GLN A 313 -18.23 34.94 -9.98
CA GLN A 313 -19.13 34.59 -8.87
C GLN A 313 -19.12 33.08 -8.56
N VAL A 314 -19.02 32.22 -9.57
CA VAL A 314 -18.82 30.76 -9.37
C VAL A 314 -17.48 30.51 -8.67
N GLY A 315 -16.41 31.21 -9.07
CA GLY A 315 -15.11 31.13 -8.41
C GLY A 315 -15.14 31.55 -6.94
N ASP A 316 -15.84 32.63 -6.62
CA ASP A 316 -16.00 33.11 -5.25
C ASP A 316 -16.88 32.18 -4.41
N LEU A 317 -17.98 31.68 -4.97
CA LEU A 317 -18.84 30.68 -4.34
C LEU A 317 -18.05 29.39 -4.03
N HIS A 318 -17.20 28.97 -4.96
CA HIS A 318 -16.32 27.83 -4.76
C HIS A 318 -15.34 28.05 -3.60
N LYS A 319 -14.62 29.19 -3.59
CA LYS A 319 -13.63 29.51 -2.55
C LYS A 319 -14.27 29.68 -1.17
N ASN A 320 -15.41 30.37 -1.09
CA ASN A 320 -15.99 30.79 0.19
C ASN A 320 -16.97 29.79 0.78
N VAL A 321 -17.54 28.89 -0.04
CA VAL A 321 -18.58 27.95 0.42
C VAL A 321 -18.17 26.51 0.16
N PHE A 322 -17.93 26.12 -1.09
CA PHE A 322 -17.70 24.71 -1.44
C PHE A 322 -16.39 24.16 -0.87
N ALA A 323 -15.30 24.90 -0.99
CA ALA A 323 -13.98 24.47 -0.52
C ALA A 323 -13.97 24.22 0.99
N ASP A 324 -14.57 25.12 1.78
CA ASP A 324 -14.67 24.99 3.23
C ASP A 324 -15.56 23.79 3.65
N VAL A 325 -16.73 23.62 3.02
CA VAL A 325 -17.63 22.49 3.30
C VAL A 325 -16.96 21.15 2.97
N LEU A 326 -16.28 21.05 1.83
CA LEU A 326 -15.57 19.82 1.43
C LEU A 326 -14.37 19.55 2.33
N ALA A 327 -13.62 20.58 2.73
CA ALA A 327 -12.49 20.44 3.66
C ALA A 327 -12.95 19.97 5.05
N LYS A 328 -14.06 20.52 5.57
CA LYS A 328 -14.67 20.07 6.83
C LYS A 328 -15.12 18.61 6.74
N ARG A 329 -15.72 18.19 5.63
CA ARG A 329 -16.09 16.78 5.40
C ARG A 329 -14.86 15.87 5.34
N ASP A 330 -13.82 16.24 4.61
CA ASP A 330 -12.60 15.42 4.51
C ASP A 330 -11.92 15.30 5.89
N SER A 331 -11.90 16.37 6.68
CA SER A 331 -11.45 16.33 8.08
C SER A 331 -12.27 15.36 8.95
N ALA A 332 -13.59 15.39 8.84
CA ALA A 332 -14.49 14.47 9.56
C ALA A 332 -14.25 13.00 9.13
N PHE A 333 -14.09 12.73 7.83
CA PHE A 333 -13.71 11.40 7.33
C PHE A 333 -12.38 10.93 7.92
N ASN A 334 -11.37 11.80 7.93
CA ASN A 334 -10.05 11.47 8.47
C ASN A 334 -10.10 11.23 10.00
N ALA A 335 -10.94 11.97 10.73
CA ALA A 335 -11.15 11.73 12.17
C ALA A 335 -11.84 10.39 12.43
N HIS A 336 -12.93 10.08 11.73
CA HIS A 336 -13.65 8.83 11.90
C HIS A 336 -12.84 7.62 11.44
N SER A 337 -12.11 7.73 10.32
CA SER A 337 -11.19 6.69 9.84
C SER A 337 -10.10 6.37 10.88
N ARG A 338 -9.56 7.39 11.57
CA ARG A 338 -8.59 7.19 12.66
C ARG A 338 -9.22 6.47 13.85
N ALA A 339 -10.42 6.86 14.28
CA ALA A 339 -11.14 6.21 15.37
C ALA A 339 -11.40 4.72 15.06
N LEU A 340 -11.91 4.43 13.86
CA LEU A 340 -12.19 3.07 13.41
C LEU A 340 -10.91 2.23 13.31
N ALA A 341 -9.79 2.82 12.89
CA ALA A 341 -8.49 2.14 12.84
C ALA A 341 -7.94 1.82 14.23
N GLU A 342 -8.15 2.69 15.22
CA GLU A 342 -7.80 2.42 16.62
C GLU A 342 -8.67 1.30 17.20
N GLU A 343 -9.99 1.36 16.98
CA GLU A 343 -10.91 0.32 17.45
C GLU A 343 -10.62 -1.05 16.80
N THR A 344 -10.30 -1.06 15.50
CA THR A 344 -9.87 -2.28 14.79
C THR A 344 -8.60 -2.85 15.41
N ARG A 345 -7.57 -2.01 15.68
CA ARG A 345 -6.32 -2.46 16.33
C ARG A 345 -6.57 -3.00 17.74
N SER A 346 -7.43 -2.35 18.51
CA SER A 346 -7.84 -2.81 19.85
C SER A 346 -8.53 -4.18 19.77
N ALA A 347 -9.49 -4.34 18.87
CA ALA A 347 -10.21 -5.60 18.67
C ALA A 347 -9.30 -6.74 18.18
N GLU A 348 -8.38 -6.47 17.26
CA GLU A 348 -7.37 -7.43 16.80
C GLU A 348 -6.44 -7.89 17.93
N THR A 349 -6.05 -6.96 18.80
CA THR A 349 -5.20 -7.26 19.96
C THR A 349 -5.95 -8.14 20.97
N ALA A 350 -7.19 -7.78 21.31
CA ALA A 350 -8.05 -8.59 22.18
C ALA A 350 -8.31 -10.00 21.62
N LEU A 351 -8.49 -10.11 20.29
CA LEU A 351 -8.66 -11.40 19.63
C LEU A 351 -7.40 -12.27 19.71
N ARG A 352 -6.21 -11.67 19.49
CA ARG A 352 -4.93 -12.37 19.65
C ARG A 352 -4.75 -12.85 21.09
N GLU A 353 -5.05 -12.01 22.09
CA GLU A 353 -4.96 -12.40 23.49
C GLU A 353 -5.91 -13.55 23.85
N ALA A 354 -7.16 -13.49 23.40
CA ALA A 354 -8.13 -14.57 23.64
C ALA A 354 -7.67 -15.89 22.99
N ALA A 355 -7.13 -15.84 21.77
CA ALA A 355 -6.58 -16.99 21.08
C ALA A 355 -5.36 -17.59 21.80
N VAL A 356 -4.46 -16.74 22.33
CA VAL A 356 -3.31 -17.18 23.12
C VAL A 356 -3.76 -17.86 24.42
N ARG A 357 -4.72 -17.28 25.15
CA ARG A 357 -5.27 -17.88 26.38
C ARG A 357 -5.92 -19.23 26.11
N ARG A 358 -6.71 -19.35 25.04
CA ARG A 358 -7.34 -20.62 24.65
C ARG A 358 -6.28 -21.67 24.32
N HIS A 359 -5.24 -21.27 23.59
CA HIS A 359 -4.16 -22.17 23.20
C HIS A 359 -3.37 -22.70 24.40
N ALA A 360 -3.01 -21.83 25.35
CA ALA A 360 -2.34 -22.23 26.58
C ALA A 360 -3.20 -23.22 27.40
N LEU A 361 -4.51 -23.01 27.43
CA LEU A 361 -5.45 -23.91 28.09
C LEU A 361 -5.56 -25.27 27.38
N ASP A 362 -5.64 -25.28 26.05
CA ASP A 362 -5.65 -26.51 25.24
C ASP A 362 -4.35 -27.32 25.43
N GLU A 363 -3.19 -26.65 25.45
CA GLU A 363 -1.88 -27.28 25.66
C GLU A 363 -1.80 -27.94 27.04
N LEU A 364 -2.32 -27.26 28.06
CA LEU A 364 -2.30 -27.75 29.42
C LEU A 364 -3.26 -28.94 29.62
N VAL A 365 -4.44 -28.92 29.00
CA VAL A 365 -5.35 -30.08 28.98
C VAL A 365 -4.66 -31.31 28.36
N LEU A 366 -3.92 -31.10 27.27
CA LEU A 366 -3.10 -32.15 26.63
C LEU A 366 -2.01 -32.69 27.56
N ARG A 367 -1.28 -31.82 28.27
CA ARG A 367 -0.23 -32.22 29.23
C ARG A 367 -0.81 -33.01 30.41
N LEU A 368 -1.93 -32.55 30.99
CA LEU A 368 -2.62 -33.24 32.08
C LEU A 368 -3.18 -34.61 31.65
N GLY A 369 -3.74 -34.70 30.43
CA GLY A 369 -4.20 -35.96 29.86
C GLY A 369 -3.07 -36.98 29.68
N ARG A 370 -1.88 -36.54 29.25
CA ARG A 370 -0.69 -37.38 29.09
C ARG A 370 -0.10 -37.83 30.44
N LEU A 371 -0.04 -36.95 31.42
CA LEU A 371 0.37 -37.30 32.79
C LEU A 371 -0.54 -38.37 33.40
N ARG A 372 -1.86 -38.22 33.22
CA ARG A 372 -2.85 -39.21 33.67
C ARG A 372 -2.68 -40.57 33.01
N ALA A 373 -2.49 -40.61 31.69
CA ALA A 373 -2.27 -41.85 30.94
C ALA A 373 -0.99 -42.58 31.39
N ASN A 374 0.07 -41.85 31.73
CA ASN A 374 1.37 -42.41 32.10
C ASN A 374 1.48 -42.84 33.58
N ALA A 375 0.66 -42.25 34.47
CA ALA A 375 0.56 -42.68 35.87
C ALA A 375 0.04 -44.13 36.01
N ALA A 376 -0.76 -44.60 35.05
CA ALA A 376 -1.23 -45.99 34.98
C ALA A 376 -0.09 -46.98 34.63
N THR A 377 0.87 -46.55 33.81
CA THR A 377 2.00 -47.36 33.32
C THR A 377 3.11 -47.49 34.36
N LEU A 378 3.33 -46.46 35.18
CA LEU A 378 4.34 -46.43 36.26
C LEU A 378 4.11 -47.50 37.35
N THR A 379 2.87 -47.88 37.63
CA THR A 379 2.55 -48.96 38.58
C THR A 379 2.83 -50.37 38.03
N GLY A 380 2.86 -50.56 36.71
CA GLY A 380 3.14 -51.86 36.09
C GLY A 380 4.63 -52.16 35.92
N ALA A 381 5.46 -51.14 35.69
CA ALA A 381 6.89 -51.33 35.34
C ALA A 381 7.76 -51.87 36.49
N ARG A 382 7.33 -51.74 37.76
CA ARG A 382 8.09 -52.26 38.91
C ARG A 382 7.89 -53.76 39.17
N ALA A 383 6.90 -54.39 38.52
CA ALA A 383 6.69 -55.84 38.67
C ALA A 383 7.81 -56.68 38.01
N ASN A 384 8.50 -56.13 36.99
CA ASN A 384 9.40 -56.91 36.14
C ASN A 384 10.86 -56.43 36.10
N GLY A 385 11.31 -55.57 37.01
CA GLY A 385 12.74 -55.22 37.17
C GLY A 385 13.41 -54.52 35.96
N ALA A 386 12.66 -54.14 34.92
CA ALA A 386 13.20 -53.41 33.79
C ALA A 386 13.39 -51.93 34.16
N GLY A 387 14.54 -51.35 33.80
CA GLY A 387 14.82 -49.93 33.97
C GLY A 387 13.70 -49.04 33.38
N PHE A 388 13.58 -47.83 33.93
CA PHE A 388 12.60 -46.80 33.55
C PHE A 388 12.37 -46.75 32.02
N PRO A 389 11.13 -46.89 31.51
CA PRO A 389 10.90 -47.01 30.08
C PRO A 389 11.35 -45.76 29.29
N PRO A 390 11.91 -45.91 28.07
CA PRO A 390 12.25 -44.82 27.14
C PRO A 390 11.12 -43.79 26.88
N VAL A 391 9.88 -44.19 27.17
CA VAL A 391 8.66 -43.38 27.06
C VAL A 391 8.64 -42.17 28.00
N LEU A 392 9.30 -42.19 29.16
CA LEU A 392 9.39 -41.01 30.04
C LEU A 392 10.36 -39.93 29.49
N ARG A 393 11.38 -40.34 28.72
CA ARG A 393 12.19 -39.42 27.90
C ARG A 393 11.37 -38.80 26.76
N TRP A 394 10.37 -39.52 26.27
CA TRP A 394 9.43 -39.04 25.23
C TRP A 394 8.32 -38.13 25.79
N ALA A 395 7.92 -38.35 27.06
CA ALA A 395 6.97 -37.49 27.77
C ALA A 395 7.53 -36.11 28.15
N LEU A 396 8.86 -35.99 28.25
CA LEU A 396 9.61 -34.75 28.48
C LEU A 396 10.18 -34.12 27.18
N ALA A 397 9.81 -34.65 26.01
CA ALA A 397 10.25 -34.12 24.71
C ALA A 397 9.49 -32.82 24.35
N PRO A 398 10.07 -31.94 23.48
CA PRO A 398 9.50 -30.63 23.17
C PRO A 398 8.06 -30.71 22.60
N VAL A 399 7.32 -29.62 22.79
CA VAL A 399 5.94 -29.37 22.31
C VAL A 399 5.70 -29.99 20.93
N PRO A 400 4.57 -30.70 20.69
CA PRO A 400 4.29 -31.26 19.37
C PRO A 400 4.29 -30.15 18.32
N HIS A 401 5.13 -30.32 17.30
CA HIS A 401 5.38 -29.39 16.18
C HIS A 401 4.10 -28.71 15.65
N ASP A 402 2.96 -29.38 15.71
CA ASP A 402 1.66 -28.90 15.21
C ASP A 402 1.07 -27.73 16.00
N ALA A 403 1.41 -27.55 17.28
CA ALA A 403 0.91 -26.44 18.09
C ALA A 403 1.61 -25.11 17.76
N LEU A 404 2.93 -25.14 17.60
CA LEU A 404 3.74 -23.97 17.20
C LEU A 404 3.51 -23.60 15.73
N LYS A 405 3.31 -24.60 14.86
CA LYS A 405 2.88 -24.41 13.46
C LYS A 405 1.55 -23.69 13.30
N ARG A 406 0.65 -23.71 14.29
CA ARG A 406 -0.67 -23.04 14.18
C ARG A 406 -0.61 -21.52 14.41
N GLN A 407 0.45 -21.00 15.05
CA GLN A 407 0.59 -19.57 15.34
C GLN A 407 1.16 -18.76 14.17
N ALA A 408 2.04 -19.36 13.36
CA ALA A 408 2.54 -18.77 12.13
C ALA A 408 1.83 -19.43 10.92
N ARG A 409 1.48 -18.68 9.88
CA ARG A 409 0.91 -19.25 8.64
C ARG A 409 1.99 -19.74 7.67
N SER A 410 3.21 -19.21 7.81
CA SER A 410 4.39 -19.49 6.99
C SER A 410 5.66 -19.08 7.74
N LEU A 411 6.80 -19.65 7.37
CA LEU A 411 8.12 -19.24 7.85
C LEU A 411 8.67 -18.18 6.90
N ARG A 412 8.78 -16.96 7.40
CA ARG A 412 9.36 -15.81 6.69
C ARG A 412 10.86 -15.69 6.93
N VAL A 413 11.66 -15.79 5.87
CA VAL A 413 13.12 -15.68 5.87
C VAL A 413 13.52 -14.40 5.11
N ALA A 414 13.89 -13.35 5.83
CA ALA A 414 14.37 -12.12 5.19
C ALA A 414 15.84 -12.26 4.80
N VAL A 415 16.18 -11.91 3.56
CA VAL A 415 17.56 -11.89 3.09
C VAL A 415 18.04 -10.45 2.98
N VAL A 416 19.01 -10.08 3.81
CA VAL A 416 19.55 -8.71 3.86
C VAL A 416 20.99 -8.68 3.39
N ALA A 417 21.40 -7.61 2.72
CA ALA A 417 22.73 -7.49 2.15
C ALA A 417 23.15 -6.02 1.98
N PRO A 418 24.46 -5.73 2.04
CA PRO A 418 24.99 -4.47 1.54
C PRO A 418 24.99 -4.49 0.00
N MET A 419 25.08 -3.33 -0.65
CA MET A 419 24.92 -3.24 -2.10
C MET A 419 25.89 -4.18 -2.83
N SER A 420 25.32 -4.86 -3.83
CA SER A 420 26.05 -5.77 -4.71
C SER A 420 26.76 -6.93 -4.02
N ALA A 421 26.46 -7.30 -2.77
CA ALA A 421 27.03 -8.51 -2.15
C ALA A 421 26.58 -9.82 -2.83
N GLY A 422 25.66 -9.74 -3.80
CA GLY A 422 25.18 -10.88 -4.59
C GLY A 422 24.01 -11.61 -3.93
N LYS A 423 23.12 -10.88 -3.24
CA LYS A 423 21.90 -11.40 -2.60
C LYS A 423 21.01 -12.18 -3.56
N SER A 424 20.54 -11.55 -4.63
CA SER A 424 19.61 -12.16 -5.58
C SER A 424 20.26 -13.36 -6.30
N THR A 425 21.56 -13.26 -6.64
CA THR A 425 22.38 -14.37 -7.14
C THR A 425 22.45 -15.53 -6.16
N LEU A 426 22.65 -15.25 -4.86
CA LEU A 426 22.69 -16.28 -3.83
C LEU A 426 21.33 -16.94 -3.64
N ILE A 427 20.23 -16.18 -3.69
CA ILE A 427 18.87 -16.73 -3.60
C ILE A 427 18.58 -17.61 -4.81
N ASN A 428 18.86 -17.16 -6.04
CA ASN A 428 18.71 -17.97 -7.25
C ASN A 428 19.50 -19.27 -7.16
N ALA A 429 20.75 -19.21 -6.67
CA ALA A 429 21.57 -20.39 -6.43
C ALA A 429 20.99 -21.30 -5.32
N LEU A 430 20.52 -20.70 -4.22
CA LEU A 430 19.92 -21.40 -3.07
C LEU A 430 18.70 -22.20 -3.50
N LEU A 431 17.76 -21.55 -4.17
CA LEU A 431 16.54 -22.16 -4.71
C LEU A 431 16.83 -23.07 -5.90
N GLY A 432 17.91 -22.79 -6.62
CA GLY A 432 18.20 -23.47 -7.85
C GLY A 432 17.18 -23.13 -8.94
N ILE A 433 16.77 -21.87 -9.02
CA ILE A 433 15.95 -21.37 -10.12
C ILE A 433 16.39 -19.93 -10.37
N ASP A 434 16.61 -19.57 -11.63
CA ASP A 434 16.98 -18.22 -12.03
C ASP A 434 15.70 -17.36 -12.16
N LEU A 435 15.33 -16.69 -11.07
CA LEU A 435 14.04 -15.99 -10.92
C LEU A 435 14.21 -14.51 -10.65
N LEU A 436 15.07 -14.19 -9.68
CA LEU A 436 15.29 -12.82 -9.26
C LEU A 436 16.27 -12.15 -10.24
N PRO A 437 16.10 -10.85 -10.55
CA PRO A 437 17.04 -10.13 -11.39
C PRO A 437 18.48 -10.19 -10.82
N THR A 438 19.45 -10.58 -11.64
CA THR A 438 20.89 -10.58 -11.32
C THR A 438 21.69 -9.71 -12.29
N ARG A 439 22.30 -8.62 -11.80
CA ARG A 439 23.16 -7.67 -12.53
C ARG A 439 24.17 -7.09 -11.55
N HIS A 440 25.29 -6.58 -12.07
CA HIS A 440 26.38 -6.05 -11.25
C HIS A 440 26.08 -4.70 -10.57
N THR A 441 25.01 -4.02 -10.97
CA THR A 441 24.50 -2.78 -10.36
C THR A 441 23.33 -3.08 -9.40
N ALA A 442 23.17 -2.25 -8.37
CA ALA A 442 21.99 -2.20 -7.50
C ALA A 442 20.67 -2.37 -8.27
N MET A 443 19.75 -3.23 -7.83
CA MET A 443 18.56 -3.62 -8.61
C MET A 443 17.28 -3.94 -7.84
N SER A 444 17.33 -4.37 -6.58
CA SER A 444 16.10 -4.70 -5.84
C SER A 444 15.55 -3.45 -5.17
N CYS A 445 14.53 -2.82 -5.75
CA CYS A 445 13.73 -1.77 -5.12
C CYS A 445 12.39 -2.29 -4.58
N VAL A 446 11.83 -3.32 -5.23
CA VAL A 446 10.56 -3.95 -4.85
C VAL A 446 10.86 -5.22 -4.05
N PRO A 447 10.44 -5.31 -2.77
CA PRO A 447 10.54 -6.55 -2.01
C PRO A 447 9.86 -7.70 -2.76
N THR A 448 10.58 -8.79 -2.98
CA THR A 448 10.05 -9.96 -3.69
C THR A 448 9.99 -11.15 -2.74
N ARG A 449 8.78 -11.67 -2.51
CA ARG A 449 8.51 -12.82 -1.64
C ARG A 449 8.44 -14.07 -2.51
N VAL A 450 9.41 -14.98 -2.35
CA VAL A 450 9.42 -16.26 -3.05
C VAL A 450 8.78 -17.32 -2.17
N LEU A 451 7.57 -17.75 -2.54
CA LEU A 451 6.79 -18.76 -1.82
C LEU A 451 7.16 -20.16 -2.32
N LEU A 452 7.69 -20.99 -1.43
CA LEU A 452 8.04 -22.38 -1.72
C LEU A 452 6.79 -23.26 -1.51
N GLU A 453 6.16 -23.68 -2.59
CA GLU A 453 4.92 -24.47 -2.60
C GLU A 453 5.16 -25.97 -2.82
N ALA A 454 4.10 -26.74 -3.06
CA ALA A 454 4.20 -28.16 -3.35
C ALA A 454 5.11 -28.43 -4.58
N PRO A 455 5.81 -29.57 -4.61
CA PRO A 455 6.63 -29.97 -5.75
C PRO A 455 5.83 -29.92 -7.06
N GLY A 456 6.46 -29.41 -8.14
CA GLY A 456 5.85 -29.34 -9.48
C GLY A 456 5.09 -28.06 -9.81
N THR A 457 4.96 -27.12 -8.87
CA THR A 457 4.34 -25.81 -9.12
C THR A 457 5.18 -24.98 -10.10
N PRO A 458 4.63 -24.54 -11.27
CA PRO A 458 5.37 -23.72 -12.21
C PRO A 458 5.62 -22.32 -11.62
N PRO A 459 6.80 -21.71 -11.87
CA PRO A 459 7.08 -20.36 -11.40
C PRO A 459 6.09 -19.33 -11.94
N ALA A 460 5.40 -18.65 -11.03
CA ALA A 460 4.36 -17.68 -11.36
C ALA A 460 4.50 -16.42 -10.51
N LEU A 461 4.49 -15.27 -11.19
CA LEU A 461 4.45 -13.96 -10.54
C LEU A 461 3.00 -13.61 -10.20
N ALA A 462 2.71 -13.45 -8.92
CA ALA A 462 1.42 -13.00 -8.41
C ALA A 462 1.48 -11.50 -8.07
N VAL A 463 0.86 -10.70 -8.93
CA VAL A 463 0.61 -9.28 -8.68
C VAL A 463 -0.88 -9.02 -8.77
N ASP A 464 -1.46 -8.44 -7.71
CA ASP A 464 -2.87 -8.08 -7.71
C ASP A 464 -3.17 -6.96 -8.72
N GLY A 465 -4.43 -6.82 -9.12
CA GLY A 465 -4.84 -5.87 -10.16
C GLY A 465 -4.47 -4.42 -9.84
N THR A 466 -4.71 -3.98 -8.61
CA THR A 466 -4.46 -2.59 -8.22
C THR A 466 -2.96 -2.29 -8.13
N THR A 467 -2.15 -3.21 -7.61
CA THR A 467 -0.69 -3.07 -7.62
C THR A 467 -0.17 -2.95 -9.06
N ARG A 468 -0.71 -3.76 -9.98
CA ARG A 468 -0.36 -3.69 -11.40
C ARG A 468 -0.77 -2.34 -12.01
N ASP A 469 -1.96 -1.84 -11.69
CA ASP A 469 -2.45 -0.54 -12.15
C ASP A 469 -1.60 0.61 -11.62
N GLU A 470 -1.07 0.53 -10.40
CA GLU A 470 -0.15 1.52 -9.84
C GLU A 470 1.19 1.56 -10.60
N PHE A 471 1.72 0.41 -11.04
CA PHE A 471 2.89 0.37 -11.92
C PHE A 471 2.60 0.94 -13.31
N TYR A 472 1.42 0.67 -13.88
CA TYR A 472 1.03 1.28 -15.14
C TYR A 472 0.86 2.80 -15.00
N ALA A 473 0.24 3.26 -13.92
CA ALA A 473 0.13 4.68 -13.61
C ALA A 473 1.52 5.32 -13.41
N LEU A 474 2.48 4.60 -12.83
CA LEU A 474 3.86 5.07 -12.73
C LEU A 474 4.51 5.20 -14.12
N ALA A 475 4.36 4.19 -14.98
CA ALA A 475 4.86 4.25 -16.35
C ALA A 475 4.23 5.41 -17.14
N ASP A 476 2.92 5.65 -16.98
CA ASP A 476 2.23 6.79 -17.58
C ASP A 476 2.76 8.14 -17.07
N ARG A 477 3.05 8.25 -15.77
CA ARG A 477 3.69 9.46 -15.22
C ARG A 477 5.08 9.68 -15.79
N ILE A 478 5.92 8.63 -15.86
CA ILE A 478 7.27 8.69 -16.45
C ILE A 478 7.20 9.09 -17.93
N ARG A 479 6.19 8.61 -18.67
CA ARG A 479 5.97 8.98 -20.07
C ARG A 479 5.74 10.47 -20.25
N THR A 480 5.00 11.09 -19.33
CA THR A 480 4.62 12.52 -19.38
C THR A 480 5.52 13.43 -18.54
N SER A 481 6.53 12.88 -17.84
CA SER A 481 7.40 13.67 -16.98
C SER A 481 8.27 14.61 -17.81
N ALA A 482 8.76 15.68 -17.17
CA ALA A 482 9.75 16.55 -17.79
C ALA A 482 11.02 15.79 -18.17
N GLU A 483 11.87 16.42 -19.00
CA GLU A 483 13.18 15.87 -19.29
C GLU A 483 14.02 15.71 -18.01
N PRO A 484 14.81 14.62 -17.89
CA PRO A 484 15.64 14.42 -16.72
C PRO A 484 16.58 15.60 -16.56
N ASP A 485 16.75 16.08 -15.33
CA ASP A 485 17.80 17.05 -15.05
C ASP A 485 19.20 16.45 -15.33
N GLY A 486 20.24 17.29 -15.36
CA GLY A 486 21.59 16.82 -15.70
C GLY A 486 22.15 15.75 -14.76
N ARG A 487 21.66 15.62 -13.51
CA ARG A 487 22.09 14.58 -12.57
C ARG A 487 21.36 13.27 -12.84
N ALA A 488 20.04 13.32 -13.04
CA ALA A 488 19.20 12.19 -13.40
C ALA A 488 19.63 11.61 -14.76
N LEU A 489 19.88 12.46 -15.75
CA LEU A 489 20.34 12.04 -17.07
C LEU A 489 21.66 11.27 -17.00
N ARG A 490 22.68 11.80 -16.31
CA ARG A 490 23.95 11.07 -16.10
C ARG A 490 23.76 9.75 -15.37
N HIS A 491 22.81 9.66 -14.43
CA HIS A 491 22.51 8.40 -13.75
C HIS A 491 21.87 7.39 -14.70
N ILE A 492 20.92 7.82 -15.53
CA ILE A 492 20.24 6.99 -16.53
C ILE A 492 21.23 6.51 -17.59
N GLU A 493 22.08 7.40 -18.13
CA GLU A 493 23.09 7.06 -19.15
C GLU A 493 24.13 6.04 -18.66
N ARG A 494 24.56 6.13 -17.40
CA ARG A 494 25.44 5.12 -16.79
C ARG A 494 24.80 3.73 -16.71
N HIS A 495 23.47 3.66 -16.80
CA HIS A 495 22.69 2.44 -16.70
C HIS A 495 21.87 2.26 -17.98
N GLY A 496 22.50 1.85 -19.08
CA GLY A 496 21.86 1.79 -20.42
C GLY A 496 20.50 1.08 -20.49
N HIS A 497 20.22 0.12 -19.60
CA HIS A 497 18.90 -0.50 -19.47
C HIS A 497 17.78 0.46 -19.02
N LEU A 498 18.09 1.44 -18.16
CA LEU A 498 17.16 2.51 -17.78
C LEU A 498 16.88 3.42 -18.97
N SER A 499 17.90 3.74 -19.78
CA SER A 499 17.73 4.50 -21.02
C SER A 499 16.81 3.78 -22.01
N ASP A 500 17.00 2.46 -22.17
CA ASP A 500 16.15 1.65 -23.03
C ASP A 500 14.70 1.60 -22.54
N LEU A 501 14.49 1.39 -21.24
CA LEU A 501 13.15 1.38 -20.67
C LEU A 501 12.48 2.76 -20.79
N LEU A 502 13.20 3.84 -20.49
CA LEU A 502 12.69 5.20 -20.62
C LEU A 502 12.26 5.50 -22.07
N ARG A 503 13.08 5.11 -23.05
CA ARG A 503 12.77 5.26 -24.47
C ARG A 503 11.50 4.49 -24.86
N LYS A 504 11.35 3.24 -24.39
CA LYS A 504 10.15 2.43 -24.65
C LYS A 504 8.89 3.03 -24.05
N VAL A 505 8.95 3.42 -22.77
CA VAL A 505 7.84 4.04 -22.04
C VAL A 505 7.42 5.36 -22.69
N ARG A 506 8.38 6.21 -23.07
CA ARG A 506 8.11 7.47 -23.81
C ARG A 506 7.56 7.23 -25.20
N GLY A 507 7.94 6.13 -25.86
CA GLY A 507 7.37 5.68 -27.12
C GLY A 507 5.94 5.13 -27.03
N GLY A 508 5.37 5.05 -25.82
CA GLY A 508 4.01 4.54 -25.60
C GLY A 508 3.92 3.01 -25.48
N GLU A 509 5.05 2.30 -25.45
CA GLU A 509 5.07 0.86 -25.23
C GLU A 509 4.68 0.55 -23.79
N ARG A 510 3.64 -0.27 -23.60
CA ARG A 510 3.23 -0.72 -22.27
C ARG A 510 4.16 -1.83 -21.78
N PRO A 511 4.80 -1.69 -20.61
CA PRO A 511 5.67 -2.73 -20.08
C PRO A 511 4.89 -4.00 -19.72
N ASP A 512 5.45 -5.18 -19.98
CA ASP A 512 4.89 -6.45 -19.51
C ASP A 512 5.24 -6.67 -18.04
N LEU A 513 4.20 -6.77 -17.22
CA LEU A 513 4.27 -6.95 -15.76
C LEU A 513 3.61 -8.26 -15.31
N THR A 514 3.27 -9.15 -16.25
CA THR A 514 2.49 -10.36 -16.00
C THR A 514 3.35 -11.53 -15.53
N GLY A 515 4.60 -11.62 -16.01
CA GLY A 515 5.51 -12.71 -15.68
C GLY A 515 5.03 -14.09 -16.19
N THR A 516 4.25 -14.12 -17.28
CA THR A 516 3.69 -15.35 -17.85
C THR A 516 4.70 -16.06 -18.75
N GLY A 517 4.89 -17.37 -18.58
CA GLY A 517 5.83 -18.16 -19.40
C GLY A 517 7.06 -18.73 -18.68
N GLY A 518 7.04 -18.80 -17.35
CA GLY A 518 8.07 -19.46 -16.54
C GLY A 518 9.13 -18.51 -15.98
N PRO A 519 10.26 -19.04 -15.43
CA PRO A 519 11.23 -18.25 -14.67
C PRO A 519 11.78 -17.02 -15.40
N GLY A 520 12.04 -17.15 -16.71
CA GLY A 520 12.56 -16.06 -17.53
C GLY A 520 11.57 -14.88 -17.65
N ALA A 521 10.28 -15.17 -17.80
CA ALA A 521 9.24 -14.15 -17.87
C ALA A 521 9.02 -13.47 -16.51
N VAL A 522 9.00 -14.24 -15.43
CA VAL A 522 8.95 -13.71 -14.05
C VAL A 522 10.12 -12.76 -13.82
N ARG A 523 11.34 -13.18 -14.16
CA ARG A 523 12.54 -12.35 -14.02
C ARG A 523 12.46 -11.07 -14.85
N ALA A 524 11.96 -11.14 -16.08
CA ALA A 524 11.79 -9.98 -16.93
C ALA A 524 10.80 -8.98 -16.31
N ALA A 525 9.64 -9.44 -15.86
CA ALA A 525 8.63 -8.60 -15.22
C ALA A 525 9.17 -7.94 -13.93
N LEU A 526 9.83 -8.71 -13.06
CA LEU A 526 10.48 -8.16 -11.84
C LEU A 526 11.56 -7.13 -12.19
N THR A 527 12.36 -7.38 -13.23
CA THR A 527 13.37 -6.43 -13.71
C THR A 527 12.71 -5.12 -14.13
N THR A 528 11.65 -5.21 -14.93
CA THR A 528 10.89 -4.05 -15.40
C THR A 528 10.25 -3.28 -14.24
N MET A 529 9.65 -3.95 -13.25
CA MET A 529 9.08 -3.29 -12.06
C MET A 529 10.13 -2.51 -11.28
N ASN A 530 11.30 -3.11 -11.05
CA ASN A 530 12.39 -2.45 -10.35
C ASN A 530 12.93 -1.25 -11.14
N ASP A 531 13.14 -1.40 -12.45
CA ASP A 531 13.64 -0.33 -13.31
C ASP A 531 12.62 0.83 -13.44
N LEU A 532 11.31 0.55 -13.45
CA LEU A 532 10.26 1.57 -13.39
C LEU A 532 10.31 2.38 -12.08
N VAL A 533 10.48 1.72 -10.93
CA VAL A 533 10.60 2.41 -9.63
C VAL A 533 11.84 3.31 -9.61
N ARG A 534 12.96 2.84 -10.18
CA ARG A 534 14.19 3.63 -10.28
C ARG A 534 14.03 4.85 -11.17
N LEU A 535 13.39 4.71 -12.33
CA LEU A 535 13.05 5.85 -13.19
C LEU A 535 12.11 6.82 -12.47
N GLY A 536 11.09 6.30 -11.77
CA GLY A 536 10.17 7.11 -10.97
C GLY A 536 10.87 7.93 -9.89
N LEU A 537 11.84 7.34 -9.18
CA LEU A 537 12.64 8.03 -8.17
C LEU A 537 13.53 9.14 -8.75
N LEU A 538 14.02 8.96 -9.97
CA LEU A 538 14.89 9.93 -10.63
C LEU A 538 14.12 11.07 -11.28
N LEU A 539 12.93 10.79 -11.83
CA LEU A 539 12.16 11.74 -12.63
C LEU A 539 11.02 12.39 -11.84
N GLU A 540 10.47 11.71 -10.84
CA GLU A 540 9.30 12.14 -10.06
C GLU A 540 9.50 11.87 -8.55
N PRO A 541 10.58 12.38 -7.92
CA PRO A 541 10.96 12.01 -6.54
C PRO A 541 9.89 12.33 -5.48
N GLU A 542 9.11 13.40 -5.68
CA GLU A 542 8.07 13.84 -4.75
C GLU A 542 6.74 13.07 -4.91
N ARG A 543 6.59 12.28 -5.97
CA ARG A 543 5.36 11.52 -6.22
C ARG A 543 5.33 10.21 -5.42
N PRO A 544 4.12 9.71 -5.09
CA PRO A 544 3.97 8.38 -4.52
C PRO A 544 4.47 7.30 -5.47
N LEU A 545 5.18 6.32 -4.90
CA LEU A 545 5.58 5.09 -5.57
C LEU A 545 4.52 4.00 -5.34
N PRO A 546 4.50 2.94 -6.18
CA PRO A 546 3.59 1.82 -5.99
C PRO A 546 3.68 1.22 -4.59
N ARG A 547 2.55 0.78 -4.02
CA ARG A 547 2.50 0.14 -2.71
C ARG A 547 3.29 -1.16 -2.64
N ALA A 548 3.61 -1.77 -3.79
CA ALA A 548 4.51 -2.91 -3.90
C ALA A 548 5.85 -2.68 -3.21
N LEU A 549 6.31 -1.43 -3.04
CA LEU A 549 7.50 -1.13 -2.26
C LEU A 549 7.33 -1.48 -0.77
N ARG A 550 6.11 -1.40 -0.23
CA ARG A 550 5.77 -1.74 1.16
C ARG A 550 5.28 -3.18 1.30
N ASP A 551 4.39 -3.61 0.40
CA ASP A 551 3.68 -4.88 0.54
C ASP A 551 4.42 -6.04 -0.16
N GLY A 552 5.37 -5.71 -1.03
CA GLY A 552 6.10 -6.66 -1.86
C GLY A 552 5.24 -7.28 -2.96
N VAL A 553 5.89 -8.09 -3.80
CA VAL A 553 5.23 -8.93 -4.82
C VAL A 553 5.54 -10.40 -4.56
N ASP A 554 4.61 -11.27 -4.95
CA ASP A 554 4.69 -12.70 -4.67
C ASP A 554 5.14 -13.48 -5.90
N VAL A 555 6.07 -14.43 -5.70
CA VAL A 555 6.51 -15.37 -6.72
C VAL A 555 6.34 -16.77 -6.17
N HIS A 556 5.42 -17.53 -6.76
CA HIS A 556 5.16 -18.91 -6.39
C HIS A 556 6.14 -19.81 -7.14
N VAL A 557 6.79 -20.73 -6.43
CA VAL A 557 7.73 -21.69 -7.03
C VAL A 557 7.57 -23.06 -6.38
N ALA A 558 7.88 -24.11 -7.13
CA ALA A 558 8.01 -25.44 -6.55
C ALA A 558 9.05 -25.43 -5.41
N GLY A 559 8.60 -25.81 -4.21
CA GLY A 559 9.47 -26.04 -3.07
C GLY A 559 10.24 -27.35 -3.20
N PRO A 560 11.40 -27.47 -2.53
CA PRO A 560 12.11 -28.73 -2.42
C PRO A 560 11.32 -29.76 -1.60
N ASP A 561 11.45 -31.05 -1.96
CA ASP A 561 10.80 -32.16 -1.28
C ASP A 561 11.12 -32.16 0.24
N GLY A 562 10.10 -32.45 1.05
CA GLY A 562 10.25 -32.56 2.50
C GLY A 562 9.97 -31.28 3.31
N ALA A 563 9.45 -30.22 2.69
CA ALA A 563 8.91 -29.07 3.42
C ALA A 563 7.72 -29.50 4.29
N THR A 564 7.82 -29.36 5.62
CA THR A 564 6.72 -29.69 6.54
C THR A 564 5.86 -28.47 6.92
N PHE A 565 6.20 -27.30 6.37
CA PHE A 565 5.59 -26.01 6.65
C PHE A 565 5.90 -25.02 5.51
N PRO A 566 4.98 -24.11 5.11
CA PRO A 566 5.24 -23.14 4.05
C PRO A 566 6.41 -22.22 4.38
N ILE A 567 7.27 -21.93 3.39
CA ILE A 567 8.44 -21.05 3.55
C ILE A 567 8.35 -19.92 2.53
N GLU A 568 8.57 -18.69 3.01
CA GLU A 568 8.71 -17.48 2.22
C GLU A 568 10.15 -16.99 2.32
N VAL A 569 10.86 -16.90 1.19
CA VAL A 569 12.18 -16.27 1.12
C VAL A 569 12.02 -14.87 0.55
N ILE A 570 12.34 -13.85 1.35
CA ILE A 570 12.13 -12.45 0.99
C ILE A 570 13.42 -11.82 0.50
N ASP A 571 13.43 -11.42 -0.76
CA ASP A 571 14.46 -10.57 -1.36
C ASP A 571 14.16 -9.11 -0.98
N THR A 572 14.90 -8.54 -0.03
CA THR A 572 14.71 -7.13 0.38
C THR A 572 15.50 -6.17 -0.51
N PRO A 573 15.18 -4.87 -0.56
CA PRO A 573 16.10 -3.88 -1.11
C PRO A 573 17.48 -3.91 -0.43
N GLY A 574 18.54 -3.52 -1.15
CA GLY A 574 19.86 -3.36 -0.55
C GLY A 574 19.95 -2.08 0.30
N LEU A 575 20.84 -2.06 1.29
CA LEU A 575 20.95 -0.95 2.24
C LEU A 575 21.42 0.38 1.60
N ASP A 576 22.25 0.34 0.55
CA ASP A 576 22.68 1.58 -0.11
C ASP A 576 21.59 2.13 -1.06
N GLU A 577 20.73 1.27 -1.62
CA GLU A 577 19.50 1.69 -2.31
C GLU A 577 18.58 2.43 -1.34
N ALA A 578 18.48 1.95 -0.10
CA ALA A 578 17.86 2.64 1.02
C ALA A 578 18.57 3.93 1.46
N GLY A 579 19.87 4.04 1.21
CA GLY A 579 20.63 5.29 1.36
C GLY A 579 20.32 6.33 0.28
N MET A 580 19.97 5.94 -0.96
CA MET A 580 19.57 6.88 -2.03
C MET A 580 18.24 7.57 -1.75
N THR A 581 17.35 6.92 -1.00
CA THR A 581 16.14 7.50 -0.44
C THR A 581 15.80 6.75 0.85
N GLY A 582 15.72 7.45 1.98
CA GLY A 582 15.32 6.86 3.28
C GLY A 582 13.96 6.12 3.27
N ARG A 583 13.22 6.19 2.15
CA ARG A 583 12.02 5.41 1.86
C ARG A 583 12.25 3.89 1.82
N PHE A 584 13.42 3.37 1.43
CA PHE A 584 13.64 1.92 1.44
C PHE A 584 14.20 1.39 2.76
N THR A 585 14.79 2.23 3.63
CA THR A 585 15.28 1.78 4.96
C THR A 585 14.12 1.22 5.77
N ALA A 586 12.99 1.94 5.79
CA ALA A 586 11.78 1.51 6.46
C ALA A 586 11.21 0.19 5.89
N VAL A 587 11.39 -0.07 4.59
CA VAL A 587 10.96 -1.31 3.95
C VAL A 587 11.81 -2.49 4.41
N VAL A 588 13.14 -2.33 4.42
CA VAL A 588 14.06 -3.36 4.91
C VAL A 588 13.83 -3.64 6.39
N GLU A 589 13.64 -2.60 7.20
CA GLU A 589 13.31 -2.72 8.62
C GLU A 589 11.98 -3.47 8.85
N ASP A 590 10.93 -3.14 8.10
CA ASP A 590 9.63 -3.80 8.21
C ASP A 590 9.72 -5.30 7.85
N GLU A 591 10.47 -5.65 6.80
CA GLU A 591 10.70 -7.05 6.43
C GLU A 591 11.53 -7.80 7.49
N VAL A 592 12.58 -7.20 8.05
CA VAL A 592 13.34 -7.79 9.17
C VAL A 592 12.47 -7.95 10.42
N ASN A 593 11.63 -6.97 10.74
CA ASN A 593 10.70 -7.01 11.87
C ASN A 593 9.61 -8.06 11.70
N ARG A 594 9.24 -8.41 10.47
CA ARG A 594 8.28 -9.48 10.16
C ARG A 594 8.92 -10.84 9.99
N ALA A 595 10.25 -10.89 9.84
CA ALA A 595 11.00 -12.12 9.63
C ALA A 595 11.01 -13.02 10.88
N HIS A 596 11.03 -14.32 10.66
CA HIS A 596 11.29 -15.34 11.68
C HIS A 596 12.74 -15.82 11.64
N ALA A 597 13.37 -15.70 10.47
CA ALA A 597 14.77 -15.98 10.25
C ALA A 597 15.37 -14.89 9.35
N VAL A 598 16.65 -14.60 9.52
CA VAL A 598 17.39 -13.68 8.67
C VAL A 598 18.60 -14.38 8.08
N LEU A 599 18.81 -14.22 6.77
CA LEU A 599 20.06 -14.52 6.10
C LEU A 599 20.77 -13.20 5.75
N ALA A 600 21.83 -12.87 6.46
CA ALA A 600 22.71 -11.76 6.11
C ALA A 600 23.73 -12.20 5.06
N VAL A 601 23.84 -11.47 3.96
CA VAL A 601 24.80 -11.75 2.88
C VAL A 601 25.86 -10.65 2.87
N LEU A 602 27.10 -10.99 3.21
CA LEU A 602 28.23 -10.05 3.25
C LEU A 602 29.13 -10.21 2.02
N ASP A 603 29.77 -9.14 1.59
CA ASP A 603 30.78 -9.19 0.53
C ASP A 603 32.17 -9.43 1.15
N PHE A 604 32.80 -10.56 0.84
CA PHE A 604 34.15 -10.90 1.32
C PHE A 604 35.17 -9.81 1.01
N THR A 605 35.08 -9.16 -0.17
CA THR A 605 36.03 -8.15 -0.62
C THR A 605 35.93 -6.83 0.14
N ARG A 606 34.85 -6.62 0.90
CA ARG A 606 34.57 -5.41 1.68
C ARG A 606 34.43 -5.69 3.18
N LEU A 607 34.82 -6.88 3.62
CA LEU A 607 34.60 -7.36 4.97
C LEU A 607 35.39 -6.54 6.00
N GLY A 608 34.69 -5.91 6.95
CA GLY A 608 35.26 -4.96 7.91
C GLY A 608 34.89 -3.51 7.65
N GLY A 609 34.11 -3.21 6.60
CA GLY A 609 33.72 -1.85 6.23
C GLY A 609 32.47 -1.31 6.93
N VAL A 610 32.09 -0.08 6.56
CA VAL A 610 30.84 0.59 6.98
C VAL A 610 29.58 -0.25 6.70
N PRO A 611 29.43 -0.93 5.54
CA PRO A 611 28.20 -1.66 5.24
C PRO A 611 27.94 -2.83 6.21
N ASP A 612 28.99 -3.50 6.69
CA ASP A 612 28.85 -4.55 7.70
C ASP A 612 28.30 -4.00 9.02
N THR A 613 28.59 -2.73 9.31
CA THR A 613 28.15 -2.06 10.52
C THR A 613 26.68 -1.68 10.49
N GLU A 614 26.21 -1.19 9.34
CA GLU A 614 24.81 -0.86 9.13
C GLU A 614 23.93 -2.12 9.17
N ILE A 615 24.35 -3.21 8.54
CA ILE A 615 23.63 -4.50 8.60
C ILE A 615 23.57 -4.99 10.04
N ALA A 616 24.70 -4.97 10.75
CA ALA A 616 24.69 -5.46 12.11
C ALA A 616 23.80 -4.60 13.02
N GLY A 617 23.81 -3.27 12.86
CA GLY A 617 22.89 -2.37 13.58
C GLY A 617 21.41 -2.66 13.28
N LEU A 618 21.06 -2.89 12.00
CA LEU A 618 19.73 -3.33 11.60
C LEU A 618 19.33 -4.65 12.27
N LEU A 619 20.26 -5.59 12.39
CA LEU A 619 20.01 -6.93 12.91
C LEU A 619 20.14 -7.05 14.42
N GLU A 620 20.72 -6.08 15.12
CA GLU A 620 20.82 -6.06 16.58
C GLU A 620 19.44 -6.20 17.23
N ARG A 621 18.45 -5.46 16.71
CA ARG A 621 17.07 -5.60 17.16
C ARG A 621 16.54 -7.00 16.89
N PHE A 622 16.66 -7.50 15.66
CA PHE A 622 16.19 -8.85 15.31
C PHE A 622 16.79 -9.92 16.22
N VAL A 623 18.11 -9.92 16.42
CA VAL A 623 18.80 -10.90 17.29
C VAL A 623 18.31 -10.77 18.73
N SER A 624 18.08 -9.56 19.21
CA SER A 624 17.52 -9.33 20.54
C SER A 624 16.13 -9.95 20.72
N GLU A 625 15.22 -9.81 19.74
CA GLU A 625 13.82 -10.29 19.87
C GLU A 625 13.62 -11.74 19.40
N ALA A 626 14.23 -12.13 18.29
CA ALA A 626 14.09 -13.45 17.68
C ALA A 626 15.14 -14.45 18.19
N GLY A 627 16.24 -13.99 18.77
CA GLY A 627 17.37 -14.80 19.22
C GLY A 627 18.41 -15.05 18.11
N PRO A 628 19.68 -15.30 18.47
CA PRO A 628 20.78 -15.50 17.51
C PRO A 628 20.62 -16.76 16.65
N GLU A 629 19.78 -17.72 17.06
CA GLU A 629 19.55 -18.97 16.32
C GLU A 629 18.77 -18.78 15.02
N GLY A 630 18.04 -17.66 14.91
CA GLY A 630 17.33 -17.24 13.71
C GLY A 630 18.20 -16.48 12.71
N LEU A 631 19.49 -16.27 13.00
CA LEU A 631 20.43 -15.55 12.13
C LEU A 631 21.41 -16.51 11.45
N TRP A 632 21.52 -16.38 10.14
CA TRP A 632 22.56 -16.99 9.30
C TRP A 632 23.33 -15.89 8.59
N VAL A 633 24.63 -16.14 8.36
CA VAL A 633 25.49 -15.23 7.63
C VAL A 633 26.19 -15.97 6.50
N ALA A 634 25.92 -15.56 5.27
CA ALA A 634 26.67 -15.98 4.08
C ALA A 634 27.72 -14.92 3.75
N VAL A 635 29.00 -15.28 3.81
CA VAL A 635 30.10 -14.42 3.34
C VAL A 635 30.35 -14.78 1.89
N ASN A 636 29.84 -13.96 0.96
CA ASN A 636 29.84 -14.23 -0.45
C ASN A 636 31.10 -13.67 -1.15
N ARG A 637 31.35 -14.11 -2.39
CA ARG A 637 32.50 -13.72 -3.23
C ARG A 637 33.86 -14.17 -2.67
N VAL A 638 33.89 -15.24 -1.89
CA VAL A 638 35.15 -15.77 -1.33
C VAL A 638 36.10 -16.32 -2.38
N ASP A 639 35.61 -16.56 -3.59
CA ASP A 639 36.41 -16.88 -4.76
C ASP A 639 37.32 -15.74 -5.24
N GLN A 640 37.09 -14.52 -4.75
CA GLN A 640 37.94 -13.35 -5.03
C GLN A 640 39.02 -13.14 -3.96
N ARG A 641 39.21 -14.10 -3.05
CA ARG A 641 40.22 -14.05 -2.00
C ARG A 641 41.64 -13.98 -2.58
N ARG A 642 42.37 -12.97 -2.15
CA ARG A 642 43.77 -12.69 -2.53
C ARG A 642 44.72 -13.18 -1.44
N ARG A 643 45.99 -13.29 -1.83
CA ARG A 643 47.07 -13.62 -0.88
C ARG A 643 47.20 -12.48 0.15
N GLY A 644 47.12 -12.82 1.43
CA GLY A 644 47.16 -11.85 2.54
C GLY A 644 45.79 -11.46 3.10
N ASP A 645 44.70 -11.81 2.43
CA ASP A 645 43.36 -11.66 3.00
C ASP A 645 43.17 -12.60 4.20
N ARG A 646 42.20 -12.28 5.08
CA ARG A 646 41.81 -13.15 6.21
C ARG A 646 41.59 -14.57 5.69
N ASP A 647 41.99 -15.57 6.46
CA ASP A 647 41.69 -16.97 6.17
C ASP A 647 40.26 -17.34 6.62
N ARG A 648 39.85 -18.60 6.42
CA ARG A 648 38.50 -19.06 6.76
C ARG A 648 38.19 -18.95 8.25
N ALA A 649 39.19 -19.23 9.11
CA ALA A 649 39.05 -19.10 10.55
C ALA A 649 38.89 -17.63 10.96
N GLY A 650 39.69 -16.73 10.36
CA GLY A 650 39.64 -15.29 10.57
C GLY A 650 38.32 -14.66 10.13
N VAL A 651 37.78 -15.06 8.97
CA VAL A 651 36.43 -14.64 8.51
C VAL A 651 35.36 -15.07 9.50
N ARG A 652 35.34 -16.36 9.87
CA ARG A 652 34.36 -16.89 10.82
C ARG A 652 34.47 -16.19 12.18
N GLY A 653 35.69 -15.93 12.66
CA GLY A 653 35.94 -15.21 13.91
C GLY A 653 35.45 -13.76 13.86
N TYR A 654 35.70 -13.05 12.75
CA TYR A 654 35.21 -11.69 12.54
C TYR A 654 33.68 -11.62 12.57
N VAL A 655 33.01 -12.42 11.74
CA VAL A 655 31.55 -12.43 11.63
C VAL A 655 30.90 -12.81 12.96
N ARG A 656 31.43 -13.82 13.65
CA ARG A 656 30.88 -14.25 14.94
C ARG A 656 30.90 -13.15 15.99
N ARG A 657 32.00 -12.39 16.07
CA ARG A 657 32.09 -11.24 16.97
C ARG A 657 31.14 -10.12 16.55
N ARG A 658 31.08 -9.81 15.24
CA ARG A 658 30.30 -8.68 14.73
C ARG A 658 28.79 -8.84 14.90
N PHE A 659 28.27 -10.06 14.76
CA PHE A 659 26.84 -10.37 14.77
C PHE A 659 26.37 -11.10 16.04
N GLY A 660 27.19 -11.15 17.10
CA GLY A 660 26.81 -11.76 18.38
C GLY A 660 26.67 -13.30 18.33
N LEU A 661 27.30 -13.97 17.37
CA LEU A 661 27.26 -15.43 17.20
C LEU A 661 28.38 -16.12 18.01
N GLY A 662 28.50 -15.75 19.28
CA GLY A 662 29.60 -16.19 20.17
C GLY A 662 29.51 -17.66 20.62
N ALA A 663 28.31 -18.25 20.62
CA ALA A 663 28.12 -19.63 21.06
C ALA A 663 28.74 -20.66 20.09
N PRO A 664 29.25 -21.82 20.57
CA PRO A 664 29.86 -22.84 19.71
C PRO A 664 28.92 -23.38 18.62
N TRP A 665 27.63 -23.58 18.93
CA TRP A 665 26.62 -24.05 17.97
C TRP A 665 26.39 -23.07 16.79
N ALA A 666 26.69 -21.78 17.00
CA ALA A 666 26.52 -20.75 15.98
C ALA A 666 27.61 -20.77 14.90
N ALA A 667 28.62 -21.64 15.05
CA ALA A 667 29.69 -21.79 14.07
C ALA A 667 29.14 -22.17 12.69
N ASP A 668 28.17 -23.08 12.62
CA ASP A 668 27.58 -23.57 11.36
C ASP A 668 26.58 -22.61 10.72
N ARG A 669 26.30 -21.48 11.37
CA ARG A 669 25.50 -20.37 10.83
C ARG A 669 26.30 -19.41 9.96
N VAL A 670 27.64 -19.49 9.98
CA VAL A 670 28.52 -18.68 9.12
C VAL A 670 29.08 -19.56 8.01
N VAL A 671 28.69 -19.26 6.78
CA VAL A 671 29.06 -20.03 5.58
C VAL A 671 29.71 -19.12 4.55
N GLU A 672 30.88 -19.52 4.07
CA GLU A 672 31.53 -18.86 2.94
C GLU A 672 30.93 -19.36 1.62
N THR A 673 30.60 -18.45 0.69
CA THR A 673 29.93 -18.78 -0.57
C THR A 673 30.54 -18.09 -1.78
N ALA A 674 30.45 -18.75 -2.93
CA ALA A 674 30.72 -18.19 -4.26
C ALA A 674 29.44 -18.32 -5.11
N ALA A 675 28.45 -17.46 -4.84
CA ALA A 675 27.10 -17.57 -5.40
C ALA A 675 27.08 -17.56 -6.92
N TYR A 676 27.86 -16.69 -7.57
CA TYR A 676 27.95 -16.58 -9.02
C TYR A 676 28.44 -17.89 -9.66
N LYS A 677 29.49 -18.51 -9.08
CA LYS A 677 29.99 -19.82 -9.54
C LYS A 677 28.93 -20.91 -9.43
N ALA A 678 28.17 -20.89 -8.33
CA ALA A 678 27.12 -21.87 -8.09
C ALA A 678 25.94 -21.68 -9.05
N GLU A 679 25.49 -20.44 -9.27
CA GLU A 679 24.40 -20.11 -10.17
C GLU A 679 24.73 -20.52 -11.62
N ALA A 680 25.87 -20.09 -12.15
CA ALA A 680 26.29 -20.41 -13.52
C ALA A 680 26.41 -21.93 -13.73
N ALA A 681 26.98 -22.65 -12.76
CA ALA A 681 27.08 -24.11 -12.81
C ALA A 681 25.71 -24.80 -12.74
N LEU A 682 24.80 -24.31 -11.90
CA LEU A 682 23.44 -24.85 -11.81
C LEU A 682 22.61 -24.54 -13.07
N ALA A 683 22.81 -23.38 -13.69
CA ALA A 683 22.17 -23.05 -14.96
C ALA A 683 22.65 -24.00 -16.07
N HIS A 684 23.95 -24.30 -16.14
CA HIS A 684 24.48 -25.28 -17.09
C HIS A 684 23.86 -26.67 -16.89
N LEU A 685 23.81 -27.16 -15.65
CA LEU A 685 23.21 -28.47 -15.32
C LEU A 685 21.71 -28.57 -15.63
N ARG A 686 21.03 -27.44 -15.86
CA ARG A 686 19.62 -27.38 -16.29
C ARG A 686 19.45 -27.19 -17.80
N GLY A 687 20.54 -27.06 -18.55
CA GLY A 687 20.51 -26.76 -19.97
C GLY A 687 20.16 -25.30 -20.29
N THR A 688 20.14 -24.39 -19.30
CA THR A 688 19.85 -22.97 -19.51
C THR A 688 21.10 -22.08 -19.45
N GLY A 689 22.24 -22.63 -19.04
CA GLY A 689 23.50 -21.92 -18.88
C GLY A 689 24.36 -21.92 -20.14
N ARG A 690 25.31 -20.98 -20.19
CA ARG A 690 26.24 -20.81 -21.30
C ARG A 690 27.57 -21.52 -21.02
N PRO A 691 28.05 -22.41 -21.91
CA PRO A 691 29.35 -23.07 -21.75
C PRO A 691 30.52 -22.10 -21.58
N GLU A 692 30.48 -20.96 -22.25
CA GLU A 692 31.50 -19.90 -22.20
C GLU A 692 31.65 -19.34 -20.79
N GLU A 693 30.52 -19.10 -20.12
CA GLU A 693 30.50 -18.55 -18.76
C GLU A 693 31.07 -19.54 -17.75
N LEU A 694 30.72 -20.83 -17.88
CA LEU A 694 31.22 -21.90 -17.04
C LEU A 694 32.74 -22.08 -17.19
N LEU A 695 33.23 -22.05 -18.44
CA LEU A 695 34.65 -22.17 -18.75
C LEU A 695 35.42 -20.93 -18.32
N ALA A 696 34.88 -19.72 -18.49
CA ALA A 696 35.50 -18.49 -18.03
C ALA A 696 35.67 -18.45 -16.51
N ILE A 697 34.71 -19.01 -15.76
CA ILE A 697 34.81 -19.15 -14.30
C ILE A 697 35.93 -20.13 -13.90
N ARG A 698 36.08 -21.23 -14.65
CA ARG A 698 37.04 -22.29 -14.31
C ARG A 698 38.46 -21.98 -14.80
N TYR A 699 38.58 -21.38 -15.97
CA TYR A 699 39.82 -21.07 -16.68
C TYR A 699 39.83 -19.59 -17.10
N PRO A 700 39.99 -18.65 -16.15
CA PRO A 700 40.04 -17.23 -16.48
C PRO A 700 41.24 -16.95 -17.40
N GLY A 701 40.99 -16.39 -18.59
CA GLY A 701 42.02 -16.06 -19.58
C GLY A 701 42.18 -17.08 -20.73
N ASP A 702 41.86 -18.36 -20.50
CA ASP A 702 42.12 -19.43 -21.48
C ASP A 702 40.83 -20.13 -21.96
N TRP A 703 39.66 -19.60 -21.59
CA TRP A 703 38.39 -20.27 -21.84
C TRP A 703 38.05 -20.35 -23.34
N GLN A 704 38.46 -19.35 -24.14
CA GLN A 704 38.23 -19.33 -25.59
C GLN A 704 38.97 -20.48 -26.30
N GLU A 705 40.17 -20.83 -25.83
CA GLU A 705 40.96 -21.93 -26.40
C GLU A 705 40.42 -23.30 -26.00
N ARG A 706 39.72 -23.37 -24.86
CA ARG A 706 39.15 -24.61 -24.31
C ARG A 706 37.71 -24.87 -24.79
N LEU A 707 37.00 -23.84 -25.26
CA LEU A 707 35.63 -23.93 -25.73
C LEU A 707 35.45 -24.96 -26.87
N PRO A 708 36.31 -25.02 -27.92
CA PRO A 708 36.14 -25.96 -29.03
C PRO A 708 36.29 -27.44 -28.65
N GLY A 709 37.01 -27.74 -27.56
CA GLY A 709 37.29 -29.11 -27.10
C GLY A 709 36.44 -29.58 -25.92
N ALA A 710 35.57 -28.75 -25.38
CA ALA A 710 34.77 -29.07 -24.20
C ALA A 710 33.52 -29.88 -24.57
N GLY A 711 33.56 -31.19 -24.34
CA GLY A 711 32.39 -32.06 -24.52
C GLY A 711 31.32 -31.84 -23.44
N PRO A 712 30.05 -32.24 -23.69
CA PRO A 712 28.97 -32.12 -22.70
C PRO A 712 29.30 -32.76 -21.34
N GLY A 713 29.97 -33.92 -21.34
CA GLY A 713 30.39 -34.60 -20.11
C GLY A 713 31.45 -33.86 -19.30
N ASP A 714 32.36 -33.14 -19.97
CA ASP A 714 33.39 -32.33 -19.32
C ASP A 714 32.80 -31.09 -18.66
N LEU A 715 31.87 -30.42 -19.35
CA LEU A 715 31.16 -29.26 -18.83
C LEU A 715 30.29 -29.64 -17.61
N ASP A 716 29.61 -30.79 -17.66
CA ASP A 716 28.87 -31.35 -16.53
C ASP A 716 29.78 -31.61 -15.32
N ALA A 717 30.96 -32.20 -15.55
CA ALA A 717 31.94 -32.46 -14.50
C ALA A 717 32.49 -31.16 -13.90
N ILE A 718 32.76 -30.15 -14.73
CA ILE A 718 33.18 -28.82 -14.28
C ILE A 718 32.07 -28.18 -13.43
N ALA A 719 30.83 -28.19 -13.90
CA ALA A 719 29.69 -27.62 -13.20
C ALA A 719 29.48 -28.28 -11.82
N ARG A 720 29.49 -29.61 -11.73
CA ARG A 720 29.35 -30.32 -10.45
C ARG A 720 30.48 -29.97 -9.46
N ARG A 721 31.73 -29.84 -9.95
CA ARG A 721 32.87 -29.40 -9.11
C ARG A 721 32.71 -27.95 -8.64
N LEU A 722 32.25 -27.05 -9.51
CA LEU A 722 32.00 -25.66 -9.14
C LEU A 722 30.90 -25.54 -8.08
N VAL A 723 29.80 -26.30 -8.22
CA VAL A 723 28.76 -26.37 -7.18
C VAL A 723 29.34 -26.90 -5.86
N ALA A 724 30.10 -28.00 -5.89
CA ALA A 724 30.70 -28.58 -4.70
C ALA A 724 31.66 -27.61 -3.97
N GLY A 725 32.47 -26.87 -4.72
CA GLY A 725 33.43 -25.89 -4.19
C GLY A 725 32.85 -24.53 -3.84
N SER A 726 31.60 -24.24 -4.20
CA SER A 726 30.99 -22.91 -4.03
C SER A 726 30.52 -22.59 -2.60
N GLY A 727 30.52 -23.56 -1.69
CA GLY A 727 29.91 -23.42 -0.36
C GLY A 727 28.37 -23.47 -0.35
N LEU A 728 27.72 -23.49 -1.52
CA LEU A 728 26.26 -23.63 -1.64
C LEU A 728 25.72 -24.92 -0.98
N PRO A 729 26.35 -26.11 -1.14
CA PRO A 729 25.88 -27.32 -0.47
C PRO A 729 25.91 -27.19 1.06
N ALA A 730 26.93 -26.51 1.61
CA ALA A 730 27.02 -26.25 3.04
C ALA A 730 25.88 -25.31 3.48
N LEU A 731 25.63 -24.22 2.73
CA LEU A 731 24.53 -23.29 3.04
C LEU A 731 23.17 -23.98 2.97
N ARG A 732 22.89 -24.79 1.93
CA ARG A 732 21.64 -25.58 1.84
C ARG A 732 21.47 -26.54 3.02
N ARG A 733 22.57 -27.16 3.47
CA ARG A 733 22.55 -28.08 4.61
C ARG A 733 22.33 -27.36 5.95
N THR A 734 22.89 -26.16 6.15
CA THR A 734 22.82 -25.47 7.46
C THR A 734 21.67 -24.48 7.58
N LEU A 735 21.17 -23.95 6.46
CA LEU A 735 20.01 -23.05 6.39
C LEU A 735 18.77 -23.81 5.91
N LEU A 736 18.73 -24.18 4.64
CA LEU A 736 17.49 -24.63 3.99
C LEU A 736 16.95 -25.93 4.60
N THR A 737 17.82 -26.91 4.86
CA THR A 737 17.41 -28.23 5.39
C THR A 737 16.77 -28.11 6.79
N PRO A 738 17.36 -27.41 7.78
CA PRO A 738 16.70 -27.15 9.06
C PRO A 738 15.40 -26.37 8.92
N LEU A 739 15.33 -25.39 8.00
CA LEU A 739 14.11 -24.60 7.81
C LEU A 739 12.96 -25.43 7.22
N LEU A 740 13.24 -26.33 6.28
CA LEU A 740 12.24 -27.26 5.71
C LEU A 740 11.71 -28.24 6.77
N ARG A 741 12.60 -28.72 7.64
CA ARG A 741 12.27 -29.70 8.68
C ARG A 741 11.55 -29.08 9.86
N ASP A 742 12.11 -28.01 10.42
CA ASP A 742 11.76 -27.45 11.73
C ASP A 742 11.26 -25.99 11.66
N GLY A 743 10.99 -25.47 10.46
CA GLY A 743 10.62 -24.07 10.23
C GLY A 743 9.41 -23.60 11.04
N GLY A 744 8.38 -24.43 11.19
CA GLY A 744 7.22 -24.09 12.02
C GLY A 744 7.57 -23.90 13.51
N THR A 745 8.54 -24.65 14.03
CA THR A 745 9.02 -24.52 15.41
C THR A 745 9.82 -23.23 15.58
N LEU A 746 10.68 -22.90 14.61
CA LEU A 746 11.40 -21.62 14.61
C LEU A 746 10.42 -20.44 14.56
N ALA A 747 9.44 -20.48 13.65
CA ALA A 747 8.43 -19.45 13.48
C ALA A 747 7.65 -19.23 14.79
N GLY A 748 7.09 -20.31 15.37
CA GLY A 748 6.35 -20.23 16.63
C GLY A 748 7.16 -19.67 17.79
N ARG A 749 8.44 -20.09 17.96
CA ARG A 749 9.32 -19.54 19.01
C ARG A 749 9.52 -18.03 18.88
N VAL A 750 9.78 -17.54 17.67
CA VAL A 750 9.99 -16.11 17.42
C VAL A 750 8.69 -15.33 17.66
N THR A 751 7.54 -15.85 17.21
CA THR A 751 6.23 -15.25 17.47
C THR A 751 5.96 -15.13 18.98
N VAL A 752 6.24 -16.18 19.75
CA VAL A 752 6.08 -16.16 21.21
C VAL A 752 7.03 -15.15 21.87
N ARG A 753 8.33 -15.14 21.52
CA ARG A 753 9.29 -14.19 22.10
C ARG A 753 8.91 -12.73 21.85
N ARG A 754 8.45 -12.40 20.64
CA ARG A 754 7.97 -11.06 20.32
C ARG A 754 6.73 -10.70 21.11
N ALA A 755 5.73 -11.58 21.16
CA ALA A 755 4.52 -11.36 21.95
C ALA A 755 4.84 -11.10 23.44
N LEU A 756 5.83 -11.80 24.01
CA LEU A 756 6.28 -11.62 25.40
C LEU A 756 6.99 -10.30 25.66
N ARG A 757 7.74 -9.80 24.67
CA ARG A 757 8.38 -8.49 24.75
C ARG A 757 7.36 -7.37 24.71
N ASP A 758 6.42 -7.44 23.76
CA ASP A 758 5.40 -6.41 23.54
C ASP A 758 4.43 -6.32 24.74
N THR A 759 4.14 -7.45 25.39
CA THR A 759 3.34 -7.50 26.62
C THR A 759 4.14 -7.24 27.89
N GLY A 760 5.49 -7.19 27.80
CA GLY A 760 6.38 -7.07 28.94
C GLY A 760 6.16 -5.82 29.79
N THR A 761 5.72 -4.70 29.23
CA THR A 761 5.42 -3.49 30.02
C THR A 761 4.10 -3.57 30.79
N ALA A 762 3.22 -4.53 30.47
CA ALA A 762 1.89 -4.69 31.08
C ALA A 762 1.75 -5.92 31.99
N LEU A 763 2.67 -6.90 31.91
CA LEU A 763 2.60 -8.14 32.68
C LEU A 763 3.32 -8.06 34.04
N ARG A 764 2.66 -8.51 35.11
CA ARG A 764 3.24 -8.58 36.46
C ARG A 764 4.44 -9.55 36.49
N ALA A 765 5.42 -9.24 37.36
CA ALA A 765 6.70 -9.95 37.49
C ALA A 765 6.68 -11.50 37.52
N PRO A 766 5.69 -12.18 38.12
CA PRO A 766 5.68 -13.66 38.16
C PRO A 766 5.40 -14.28 36.77
N VAL A 767 4.53 -13.68 35.96
CA VAL A 767 4.17 -14.20 34.62
C VAL A 767 5.36 -14.10 33.65
N ARG A 768 6.21 -13.09 33.83
CA ARG A 768 7.49 -12.96 33.13
C ARG A 768 8.47 -14.09 33.49
N ALA A 769 8.49 -14.52 34.76
CA ALA A 769 9.37 -15.61 35.22
C ALA A 769 8.94 -16.97 34.65
N ASP A 770 7.63 -17.23 34.58
CA ASP A 770 7.08 -18.51 34.09
C ASP A 770 7.29 -18.71 32.58
N LEU A 771 7.17 -17.65 31.79
CA LEU A 771 7.43 -17.68 30.34
C LEU A 771 8.93 -17.71 30.00
N ALA A 772 9.76 -17.05 30.82
CA ALA A 772 11.22 -17.20 30.74
C ALA A 772 11.65 -18.63 31.09
N LEU A 773 10.99 -19.29 32.05
CA LEU A 773 11.24 -20.68 32.41
C LEU A 773 10.82 -21.64 31.27
N GLY A 774 9.68 -21.40 30.61
CA GLY A 774 9.26 -22.17 29.43
C GLY A 774 10.24 -22.06 28.26
N LEU A 775 10.79 -20.87 28.02
CA LEU A 775 11.85 -20.62 27.04
C LEU A 775 13.19 -21.27 27.43
N ALA A 776 13.60 -21.13 28.70
CA ALA A 776 14.83 -21.72 29.22
C ALA A 776 14.81 -23.26 29.19
N LEU A 777 13.65 -23.88 29.41
CA LEU A 777 13.48 -25.33 29.29
C LEU A 777 13.55 -25.81 27.84
N THR A 778 13.11 -25.01 26.87
CA THR A 778 13.34 -25.30 25.43
C THR A 778 14.78 -25.07 24.97
N GLU A 779 15.51 -24.12 25.58
CA GLU A 779 16.91 -23.84 25.25
C GLU A 779 17.89 -24.84 25.90
N GLY A 780 17.62 -25.27 27.13
CA GLY A 780 18.47 -26.19 27.90
C GLY A 780 18.46 -27.65 27.44
N LEU A 781 17.50 -28.06 26.60
CA LEU A 781 17.40 -29.44 26.06
C LEU A 781 18.13 -29.64 24.72
N THR A 782 18.65 -28.56 24.12
CA THR A 782 19.49 -28.61 22.91
C THR A 782 20.99 -28.51 23.18
N GLY A 783 21.39 -28.43 24.46
CA GLY A 783 22.78 -28.44 24.92
C GLY A 783 23.29 -29.85 25.20
#